data_AF-A0A1A3PLS2-F1
#
_entry.id   AF-A0A1A3PLS2-F1
#
_cell.length_a   1.000
_cell.length_b   1.000
_cell.length_c   1.000
_cell.angle_alpha   90.00
_cell.angle_beta   90.00
_cell.angle_gamma   90.00
#
_symmetry.space_group_name_H-M   'P 1'
#
loop_
_entity.id
_entity.type
_entity.pdbx_description
1 polymer ?
#
loop_
_entity_poly.entity_id
_entity_poly.type
_entity_poly.pdbx_seq_one_letter_code
_entity_poly.pdbx_strand_id
1 'polypeptide(L)'
;MAVEMCKLSLWLVSLDKSKPFSFVDDKIFCGNSLLGVTSLDQLRHLHVDPERKRKFLQPFVDVDAVLGEAARLRRELASTVDEDDPQRSTYGKARLLRRADNTTAQLRLIADSIIAAGLVLGGTPGVQLEDAYKSLEWALGEAFPQSRSTGNRKKLDQILTNGLTPTVKTDYDRWQPLHWAIEVPDVMDAGGFDAIIGNPPFLGGQKLTAAMGTNARDWLVNVLAGETRGSADLVAYFFLRAHSLLSPTGTLGLIATNTIAQGDTREVGLDRMTDSGFTIIRAIQSRSWPAATVNLQFASVWGTRATISDEIDRFSDDFPVARISTLLEPAGRVSGHPYQLAENKGIAFQGCNVLGMGFVIDPDEAQDWITADRANKEVLFPYLVGEDLNSRPDCTATRWVIDFNDRTEAQAARYVLPFERALTHVKPIRAENNRKVYRDYWWQFAEKRPAMRKAISQLENVLVLTQTSKTLMPMLAAQQIYGHKLVVFATERLDDLAVLSSTVHQMWAMKYGSSMRTDFVYTPSDVFLTFPRPSCSERLKEAGKALHSERREIMLRRDLGLTALYNLVNDPGVTSDKDVTRIRDIHVEIDSAVLASYGWRDLRLDHGHHTYRLMERFTVAPRARVEILDRLLRENHRRAGLQDGGLSDQQEGLFK
;
A
#
# COMPACT_ATOMS: atom_id res chain seq x y z
N MET A 1 31.19 -2.23 -26.12
CA MET A 1 30.30 -2.87 -27.11
C MET A 1 28.85 -2.38 -27.00
N ALA A 2 28.22 -2.42 -25.82
CA ALA A 2 26.83 -1.97 -25.65
C ALA A 2 26.56 -0.52 -26.11
N VAL A 3 27.47 0.41 -25.78
CA VAL A 3 27.40 1.82 -26.24
C VAL A 3 27.42 1.92 -27.76
N GLU A 4 28.33 1.22 -28.42
CA GLU A 4 28.43 1.24 -29.90
C GLU A 4 27.22 0.59 -30.57
N MET A 5 26.68 -0.48 -29.98
CA MET A 5 25.42 -1.08 -30.45
C MET A 5 24.22 -0.14 -30.25
N CYS A 6 24.19 0.61 -29.16
CA CYS A 6 23.16 1.63 -28.90
C CYS A 6 23.24 2.75 -29.94
N LYS A 7 24.44 3.29 -30.20
CA LYS A 7 24.68 4.30 -31.25
C LYS A 7 24.18 3.82 -32.60
N LEU A 8 24.60 2.62 -33.01
CA LEU A 8 24.19 2.02 -34.27
C LEU A 8 22.68 1.86 -34.35
N SER A 9 22.04 1.35 -33.29
CA SER A 9 20.59 1.15 -33.26
C SER A 9 19.83 2.48 -33.35
N LEU A 10 20.24 3.50 -32.60
CA LEU A 10 19.62 4.83 -32.65
C LEU A 10 19.79 5.49 -34.01
N TRP A 11 20.97 5.36 -34.62
CA TRP A 11 21.22 5.86 -35.98
C TRP A 11 20.35 5.14 -37.02
N LEU A 12 20.25 3.81 -36.95
CA LEU A 12 19.41 3.01 -37.84
C LEU A 12 17.91 3.30 -37.69
N VAL A 13 17.43 3.58 -36.47
CA VAL A 13 16.02 3.89 -36.21
C VAL A 13 15.66 5.32 -36.61
N SER A 14 16.57 6.28 -36.39
CA SER A 14 16.31 7.70 -36.71
C SER A 14 16.26 7.99 -38.21
N LEU A 15 16.95 7.21 -39.07
CA LEU A 15 16.95 7.31 -40.54
C LEU A 15 17.18 8.73 -41.10
N ASP A 16 17.77 9.63 -40.30
CA ASP A 16 17.99 11.01 -40.69
C ASP A 16 19.23 11.11 -41.58
N LYS A 17 19.00 11.05 -42.90
CA LYS A 17 20.06 11.12 -43.92
C LYS A 17 20.88 12.42 -43.87
N SER A 18 20.39 13.45 -43.16
CA SER A 18 21.08 14.73 -43.01
C SER A 18 22.04 14.79 -41.81
N LYS A 19 22.07 13.75 -40.96
CA LYS A 19 22.91 13.70 -39.76
C LYS A 19 23.96 12.59 -39.84
N PRO A 20 25.24 12.91 -39.57
CA PRO A 20 26.29 11.90 -39.56
C PRO A 20 26.15 10.97 -38.35
N PHE A 21 26.73 9.77 -38.43
CA PHE A 21 26.70 8.77 -37.37
C PHE A 21 27.08 9.30 -35.96
N SER A 22 27.96 10.29 -35.90
CA SER A 22 28.47 10.91 -34.67
C SER A 22 27.48 11.85 -33.96
N PHE A 23 26.28 12.10 -34.49
CA PHE A 23 25.36 13.09 -33.91
C PHE A 23 24.83 12.74 -32.50
N VAL A 24 25.01 11.49 -32.06
CA VAL A 24 24.60 10.98 -30.74
C VAL A 24 25.77 10.82 -29.75
N ASP A 25 27.01 11.08 -30.18
CA ASP A 25 28.21 10.77 -29.38
C ASP A 25 28.26 11.53 -28.04
N ASP A 26 27.75 12.76 -27.99
CA ASP A 26 27.68 13.59 -26.77
C ASP A 26 26.41 13.36 -25.92
N LYS A 27 25.57 12.39 -26.34
CA LYS A 27 24.25 12.09 -25.73
C LYS A 27 24.19 10.73 -25.05
N ILE A 28 25.21 9.88 -25.20
CA ILE A 28 25.25 8.54 -24.62
C ILE A 28 26.35 8.48 -23.56
N PHE A 29 25.96 8.15 -22.33
CA PHE A 29 26.87 8.05 -21.20
C PHE A 29 27.00 6.60 -20.75
N CYS A 30 28.21 6.22 -20.35
CA CYS A 30 28.51 4.90 -19.81
C CYS A 30 28.93 5.03 -18.35
N GLY A 31 28.28 4.26 -17.47
CA GLY A 31 28.57 4.24 -16.05
C GLY A 31 27.42 3.65 -15.23
N ASN A 32 27.65 3.46 -13.94
CA ASN A 32 26.64 3.08 -12.98
C ASN A 32 25.82 4.32 -12.61
N SER A 33 24.59 4.41 -13.11
CA SER A 33 23.71 5.58 -12.92
C SER A 33 23.17 5.76 -11.49
N LEU A 34 23.28 4.73 -10.64
CA LEU A 34 22.91 4.80 -9.22
C LEU A 34 24.08 5.28 -8.33
N LEU A 35 25.30 5.28 -8.86
CA LEU A 35 26.50 5.80 -8.19
C LEU A 35 26.94 7.09 -8.87
N GLY A 36 27.27 8.12 -8.11
CA GLY A 36 27.70 9.40 -8.66
C GLY A 36 26.93 10.58 -8.11
N VAL A 37 27.56 11.76 -8.20
CA VAL A 37 27.00 13.04 -7.77
C VAL A 37 25.85 13.48 -8.68
N THR A 38 24.80 13.99 -8.06
CA THR A 38 23.59 14.53 -8.70
C THR A 38 23.42 16.03 -8.46
N SER A 39 24.23 16.64 -7.60
CA SER A 39 24.19 18.07 -7.34
C SER A 39 25.60 18.66 -7.30
N LEU A 40 25.73 19.91 -7.75
CA LEU A 40 26.96 20.68 -7.65
C LEU A 40 27.36 20.93 -6.19
N ASP A 41 26.39 20.96 -5.28
CA ASP A 41 26.68 21.16 -3.86
C ASP A 41 27.45 19.98 -3.27
N GLN A 42 27.29 18.76 -3.80
CA GLN A 42 28.11 17.62 -3.36
C GLN A 42 29.59 17.83 -3.69
N LEU A 43 29.89 18.45 -4.83
CA LEU A 43 31.27 18.83 -5.21
C LEU A 43 31.79 19.98 -4.35
N ARG A 44 30.97 21.02 -4.14
CA ARG A 44 31.34 22.20 -3.35
C ARG A 44 31.61 21.87 -1.87
N HIS A 45 30.92 20.87 -1.32
CA HIS A 45 31.09 20.43 0.07
C HIS A 45 32.01 19.21 0.21
N LEU A 46 32.40 18.58 -0.91
CA LEU A 46 33.15 17.32 -0.95
C LEU A 46 32.46 16.23 -0.11
N HIS A 47 31.14 16.14 -0.23
CA HIS A 47 30.30 15.27 0.59
C HIS A 47 29.08 14.78 -0.20
N VAL A 48 28.63 13.54 0.04
CA VAL A 48 27.44 13.01 -0.66
C VAL A 48 26.13 13.63 -0.15
N ASP A 49 26.10 14.08 1.09
CA ASP A 49 25.01 14.84 1.71
C ASP A 49 25.50 16.26 2.07
N PRO A 50 25.32 17.27 1.19
CA PRO A 50 25.91 18.58 1.37
C PRO A 50 25.38 19.34 2.60
N GLU A 51 24.18 19.01 3.11
CA GLU A 51 23.58 19.73 4.24
C GLU A 51 24.32 19.47 5.57
N ARG A 52 25.02 18.35 5.69
CA ARG A 52 25.73 17.95 6.91
C ARG A 52 27.07 18.66 7.11
N LYS A 53 27.61 19.31 6.08
CA LYS A 53 28.94 19.92 6.11
C LYS A 53 28.84 21.40 5.77
N ARG A 54 29.60 22.25 6.48
CA ARG A 54 29.74 23.67 6.09
C ARG A 54 30.49 23.77 4.76
N LYS A 55 30.15 24.76 3.92
CA LYS A 55 30.84 25.05 2.67
C LYS A 55 32.35 25.07 2.86
N PHE A 56 33.05 24.37 1.98
CA PHE A 56 34.51 24.42 1.94
C PHE A 56 34.95 25.83 1.50
N LEU A 57 35.79 26.49 2.29
CA LEU A 57 36.10 27.92 2.13
C LEU A 57 37.09 28.22 1.00
N GLN A 58 37.78 27.22 0.42
CA GLN A 58 38.77 27.43 -0.65
C GLN A 58 38.76 26.30 -1.70
N PRO A 59 38.14 26.48 -2.88
CA PRO A 59 38.01 25.42 -3.89
C PRO A 59 39.36 24.90 -4.41
N PHE A 60 39.55 23.57 -4.50
CA PHE A 60 40.70 22.96 -5.21
C PHE A 60 40.67 23.21 -6.72
N VAL A 61 39.47 23.45 -7.23
CA VAL A 61 39.13 23.78 -8.61
C VAL A 61 38.01 24.79 -8.55
N ASP A 62 38.04 25.80 -9.43
CA ASP A 62 36.89 26.69 -9.63
C ASP A 62 35.76 25.90 -10.31
N VAL A 63 34.92 25.25 -9.48
CA VAL A 63 33.84 24.35 -9.92
C VAL A 63 32.91 25.07 -10.88
N ASP A 64 32.55 26.33 -10.58
CA ASP A 64 31.59 27.09 -11.37
C ASP A 64 32.18 27.50 -12.72
N ALA A 65 33.44 27.95 -12.77
CA ALA A 65 34.10 28.28 -14.03
C ALA A 65 34.29 27.06 -14.95
N VAL A 66 34.70 25.91 -14.38
CA VAL A 66 34.91 24.68 -15.16
C VAL A 66 33.58 24.15 -15.71
N LEU A 67 32.52 24.16 -14.92
CA LEU A 67 31.20 23.72 -15.38
C LEU A 67 30.57 24.70 -16.37
N GLY A 68 30.80 26.01 -16.22
CA GLY A 68 30.38 27.02 -17.20
C GLY A 68 31.03 26.77 -18.57
N GLU A 69 32.34 26.50 -18.61
CA GLU A 69 33.03 26.13 -19.85
C GLU A 69 32.53 24.77 -20.40
N ALA A 70 32.32 23.77 -19.55
CA ALA A 70 31.78 22.47 -19.96
C ALA A 70 30.37 22.59 -20.57
N ALA A 71 29.48 23.38 -19.96
CA ALA A 71 28.13 23.67 -20.47
C ALA A 71 28.17 24.47 -21.78
N ARG A 72 29.13 25.40 -21.92
CA ARG A 72 29.36 26.12 -23.18
C ARG A 72 29.80 25.15 -24.30
N LEU A 73 30.79 24.30 -24.04
CA LEU A 73 31.29 23.31 -24.99
C LEU A 73 30.21 22.28 -25.37
N ARG A 74 29.35 21.85 -24.43
CA ARG A 74 28.21 20.97 -24.73
C ARG A 74 27.15 21.64 -25.61
N ARG A 75 26.84 22.92 -25.38
CA ARG A 75 25.94 23.69 -26.27
C ARG A 75 26.51 23.81 -27.68
N GLU A 76 27.83 23.98 -27.82
CA GLU A 76 28.50 23.94 -29.12
C GLU A 76 28.40 22.55 -29.78
N LEU A 77 28.59 21.47 -29.02
CA LEU A 77 28.45 20.09 -29.50
C LEU A 77 27.02 19.76 -29.98
N ALA A 78 26.00 20.40 -29.39
CA ALA A 78 24.60 20.27 -29.79
C ALA A 78 24.27 20.92 -31.14
N SER A 79 25.15 21.74 -31.72
CA SER A 79 24.96 22.33 -33.05
C SER A 79 24.96 21.27 -34.16
N THR A 80 24.28 21.54 -35.28
CA THR A 80 24.23 20.61 -36.43
C THR A 80 25.60 20.43 -37.08
N VAL A 81 25.92 19.20 -37.50
CA VAL A 81 27.15 18.93 -38.26
C VAL A 81 27.02 19.56 -39.65
N ASP A 82 28.07 20.27 -40.03
CA ASP A 82 28.23 20.90 -41.33
C ASP A 82 29.66 20.57 -41.79
N GLU A 83 29.80 19.79 -42.86
CA GLU A 83 31.12 19.35 -43.37
C GLU A 83 31.87 20.50 -44.08
N ASP A 84 31.18 21.59 -44.43
CA ASP A 84 31.79 22.79 -44.99
C ASP A 84 32.29 23.76 -43.88
N ASP A 85 31.96 23.51 -42.61
CA ASP A 85 32.46 24.24 -41.44
C ASP A 85 33.48 23.37 -40.66
N PRO A 86 34.78 23.72 -40.66
CA PRO A 86 35.81 22.98 -39.94
C PRO A 86 35.53 22.80 -38.43
N GLN A 87 34.76 23.72 -37.81
CA GLN A 87 34.38 23.63 -36.40
C GLN A 87 33.18 22.70 -36.16
N ARG A 88 32.32 22.50 -37.18
CA ARG A 88 31.12 21.65 -37.10
C ARG A 88 31.25 20.32 -37.83
N SER A 89 32.33 20.08 -38.55
CA SER A 89 32.69 18.79 -39.14
C SER A 89 32.76 17.67 -38.10
N THR A 90 32.71 16.42 -38.56
CA THR A 90 32.88 15.23 -37.70
C THR A 90 34.18 15.30 -36.86
N TYR A 91 35.29 15.76 -37.46
CA TYR A 91 36.57 15.96 -36.77
C TYR A 91 36.54 17.12 -35.78
N GLY A 92 35.84 18.21 -36.13
CA GLY A 92 35.61 19.37 -35.26
C GLY A 92 34.88 18.99 -33.97
N LYS A 93 33.79 18.22 -34.09
CA LYS A 93 33.05 17.68 -32.94
C LYS A 93 33.88 16.73 -32.09
N ALA A 94 34.63 15.80 -32.69
CA ALA A 94 35.52 14.91 -31.92
C ALA A 94 36.58 15.69 -31.12
N ARG A 95 37.09 16.80 -31.67
CA ARG A 95 38.02 17.69 -30.95
C ARG A 95 37.33 18.45 -29.82
N LEU A 96 36.11 18.96 -30.05
CA LEU A 96 35.31 19.62 -29.02
C LEU A 96 34.95 18.67 -27.88
N LEU A 97 34.58 17.42 -28.19
CA LEU A 97 34.30 16.39 -27.19
C LEU A 97 35.52 16.11 -26.31
N ARG A 98 36.70 15.88 -26.92
CA ARG A 98 37.96 15.74 -26.17
C ARG A 98 38.29 16.95 -25.30
N ARG A 99 38.00 18.16 -25.78
CA ARG A 99 38.19 19.39 -25.00
C ARG A 99 37.23 19.44 -23.81
N ALA A 100 35.96 19.09 -24.01
CA ALA A 100 34.97 19.02 -22.94
C ALA A 100 35.40 17.99 -21.88
N ASP A 101 35.86 16.82 -22.31
CA ASP A 101 36.35 15.76 -21.41
C ASP A 101 37.57 16.19 -20.59
N ASN A 102 38.54 16.85 -21.24
CA ASN A 102 39.72 17.36 -20.56
C ASN A 102 39.37 18.47 -19.56
N THR A 103 38.36 19.29 -19.89
CA THR A 103 37.90 20.39 -19.02
C THR A 103 37.31 19.84 -17.73
N THR A 104 36.51 18.76 -17.80
CA THR A 104 35.83 18.17 -16.64
C THR A 104 36.62 17.06 -15.94
N ALA A 105 37.75 16.62 -16.50
CA ALA A 105 38.53 15.49 -15.98
C ALA A 105 38.89 15.61 -14.49
N GLN A 106 39.31 16.80 -14.04
CA GLN A 106 39.65 17.02 -12.63
C GLN A 106 38.41 16.99 -11.72
N LEU A 107 37.27 17.52 -12.18
CA LEU A 107 36.01 17.44 -11.44
C LEU A 107 35.52 15.99 -11.34
N ARG A 108 35.62 15.20 -12.41
CA ARG A 108 35.31 13.76 -12.39
C ARG A 108 36.18 13.02 -11.38
N LEU A 109 37.47 13.33 -11.32
CA LEU A 109 38.37 12.73 -10.34
C LEU A 109 37.97 13.08 -8.89
N ILE A 110 37.61 14.34 -8.62
CA ILE A 110 37.12 14.76 -7.31
C ILE A 110 35.79 14.05 -6.98
N ALA A 111 34.87 13.99 -7.92
CA ALA A 111 33.57 13.32 -7.78
C ALA A 111 33.72 11.83 -7.50
N ASP A 112 34.56 11.14 -8.27
CA ASP A 112 34.94 9.74 -8.05
C ASP A 112 35.45 9.54 -6.62
N SER A 113 36.26 10.48 -6.13
CA SER A 113 36.85 10.40 -4.79
C SER A 113 35.81 10.59 -3.68
N ILE A 114 34.80 11.44 -3.89
CA ILE A 114 33.65 11.61 -2.98
C ILE A 114 32.85 10.31 -2.90
N ILE A 115 32.58 9.68 -4.05
CA ILE A 115 31.89 8.39 -4.08
C ILE A 115 32.74 7.32 -3.43
N ALA A 116 34.02 7.23 -3.75
CA ALA A 116 34.94 6.24 -3.20
C ALA A 116 35.01 6.30 -1.66
N ALA A 117 35.18 7.51 -1.11
CA ALA A 117 35.30 7.72 0.34
C ALA A 117 34.05 7.27 1.11
N GLY A 118 32.85 7.53 0.57
CA GLY A 118 31.61 7.12 1.24
C GLY A 118 31.15 5.70 0.90
N LEU A 119 31.40 5.20 -0.31
CA LEU A 119 30.92 3.90 -0.80
C LEU A 119 31.52 2.75 0.00
N VAL A 120 32.76 2.86 0.46
CA VAL A 120 33.40 1.83 1.31
C VAL A 120 32.64 1.64 2.65
N LEU A 121 31.96 2.69 3.14
CA LEU A 121 31.15 2.69 4.36
C LEU A 121 29.64 2.55 4.08
N GLY A 122 29.28 2.28 2.81
CA GLY A 122 27.89 2.24 2.35
C GLY A 122 27.13 3.54 2.57
N GLY A 123 27.82 4.69 2.65
CA GLY A 123 27.20 5.99 2.91
C GLY A 123 26.48 6.08 4.25
N THR A 124 26.79 5.20 5.21
CA THR A 124 26.11 5.14 6.50
C THR A 124 26.39 6.40 7.31
N PRO A 125 25.36 7.18 7.69
CA PRO A 125 25.48 8.29 8.63
C PRO A 125 26.28 7.98 9.89
N GLY A 126 27.27 8.80 10.21
CA GLY A 126 27.97 8.72 11.49
C GLY A 126 29.41 9.20 11.43
N VAL A 127 30.09 9.13 12.58
CA VAL A 127 31.45 9.64 12.78
C VAL A 127 32.45 9.07 11.76
N GLN A 128 32.34 7.78 11.43
CA GLN A 128 33.24 7.14 10.47
C GLN A 128 33.14 7.73 9.06
N LEU A 129 31.92 8.07 8.61
CA LEU A 129 31.70 8.68 7.30
C LEU A 129 32.28 10.10 7.26
N GLU A 130 32.05 10.87 8.31
CA GLU A 130 32.60 12.23 8.43
C GLU A 130 34.13 12.22 8.45
N ASP A 131 34.74 11.27 9.15
CA ASP A 131 36.20 11.14 9.20
C ASP A 131 36.80 10.68 7.86
N ALA A 132 36.07 9.85 7.09
CA ALA A 132 36.46 9.50 5.73
C ALA A 132 36.47 10.73 4.81
N TYR A 133 35.46 11.60 4.90
CA TYR A 133 35.41 12.83 4.11
C TYR A 133 36.43 13.90 4.54
N LYS A 134 36.77 14.00 5.83
CA LYS A 134 37.91 14.81 6.29
C LYS A 134 39.24 14.29 5.74
N SER A 135 39.41 12.97 5.73
CA SER A 135 40.61 12.33 5.17
C SER A 135 40.72 12.58 3.66
N LEU A 136 39.60 12.54 2.94
CA LEU A 136 39.53 12.89 1.52
C LEU A 136 39.94 14.34 1.28
N GLU A 137 39.42 15.28 2.05
CA GLU A 137 39.74 16.71 1.93
C GLU A 137 41.25 16.96 2.05
N TRP A 138 41.88 16.32 3.03
CA TRP A 138 43.33 16.41 3.20
C TRP A 138 44.11 15.74 2.06
N ALA A 139 43.66 14.57 1.57
CA ALA A 139 44.28 13.91 0.42
C ALA A 139 44.17 14.72 -0.89
N LEU A 140 43.06 15.44 -1.10
CA LEU A 140 42.89 16.37 -2.22
C LEU A 140 43.84 17.56 -2.11
N GLY A 141 44.06 18.10 -0.90
CA GLY A 141 45.02 19.17 -0.67
C GLY A 141 46.48 18.78 -0.94
N GLU A 142 46.87 17.54 -0.65
CA GLU A 142 48.19 17.02 -1.03
C GLU A 142 48.31 16.78 -2.54
N ALA A 143 47.24 16.28 -3.17
CA ALA A 143 47.22 15.98 -4.60
C ALA A 143 47.24 17.24 -5.48
N PHE A 144 46.59 18.31 -5.02
CA PHE A 144 46.42 19.58 -5.75
C PHE A 144 46.84 20.77 -4.88
N PRO A 145 48.14 20.91 -4.56
CA PRO A 145 48.62 22.04 -3.77
C PRO A 145 48.45 23.36 -4.53
N GLN A 146 48.16 24.45 -3.80
CA GLN A 146 48.06 25.79 -4.38
C GLN A 146 49.42 26.37 -4.82
N SER A 147 50.53 25.80 -4.32
CA SER A 147 51.88 26.17 -4.74
C SER A 147 52.23 25.51 -6.08
N ARG A 148 53.20 26.05 -6.83
CA ARG A 148 53.70 25.45 -8.09
C ARG A 148 54.44 24.11 -7.90
N SER A 149 54.36 23.47 -6.73
CA SER A 149 55.00 22.18 -6.47
C SER A 149 54.24 21.03 -7.13
N THR A 150 54.95 19.98 -7.52
CA THR A 150 54.31 18.72 -7.94
C THR A 150 53.57 18.08 -6.76
N GLY A 151 52.23 18.05 -6.84
CA GLY A 151 51.37 17.43 -5.84
C GLY A 151 51.58 15.91 -5.69
N ASN A 152 51.20 15.36 -4.54
CA ASN A 152 51.33 13.94 -4.24
C ASN A 152 49.95 13.25 -4.24
N ARG A 153 49.70 12.42 -5.25
CA ARG A 153 48.41 11.73 -5.43
C ARG A 153 48.27 10.40 -4.70
N LYS A 154 49.32 9.91 -4.03
CA LYS A 154 49.37 8.54 -3.49
C LYS A 154 48.16 8.19 -2.61
N LYS A 155 47.75 9.10 -1.73
CA LYS A 155 46.63 8.88 -0.81
C LYS A 155 45.27 8.99 -1.50
N LEU A 156 45.13 9.92 -2.44
CA LEU A 156 43.93 10.04 -3.26
C LEU A 156 43.71 8.78 -4.11
N ASP A 157 44.76 8.31 -4.78
CA ASP A 157 44.70 7.10 -5.60
C ASP A 157 44.40 5.85 -4.74
N GLN A 158 44.84 5.82 -3.47
CA GLN A 158 44.47 4.77 -2.51
C GLN A 158 42.99 4.83 -2.11
N ILE A 159 42.44 6.01 -1.84
CA ILE A 159 41.00 6.20 -1.57
C ILE A 159 40.18 5.69 -2.77
N LEU A 160 40.54 6.12 -3.98
CA LEU A 160 39.88 5.72 -5.21
C LEU A 160 39.92 4.20 -5.42
N THR A 161 41.10 3.59 -5.27
CA THR A 161 41.29 2.15 -5.43
C THR A 161 40.44 1.39 -4.41
N ASN A 162 40.52 1.74 -3.13
CA ASN A 162 39.80 1.04 -2.08
C ASN A 162 38.27 1.20 -2.21
N GLY A 163 37.80 2.40 -2.51
CA GLY A 163 36.37 2.71 -2.52
C GLY A 163 35.64 2.26 -3.78
N LEU A 164 36.31 2.29 -4.95
CA LEU A 164 35.69 1.95 -6.23
C LEU A 164 36.00 0.53 -6.71
N THR A 165 36.80 -0.25 -6.00
CA THR A 165 36.93 -1.69 -6.29
C THR A 165 35.68 -2.43 -5.80
N PRO A 166 34.96 -3.19 -6.64
CA PRO A 166 33.84 -4.00 -6.20
C PRO A 166 34.24 -5.02 -5.14
N THR A 167 33.43 -5.17 -4.08
CA THR A 167 33.68 -6.16 -3.01
C THR A 167 33.19 -7.57 -3.37
N VAL A 168 32.57 -7.70 -4.53
CA VAL A 168 32.07 -8.97 -5.09
C VAL A 168 32.63 -9.12 -6.50
N LYS A 169 32.64 -10.35 -7.01
CA LYS A 169 33.08 -10.62 -8.38
C LYS A 169 32.12 -9.96 -9.36
N THR A 170 32.61 -9.04 -10.18
CA THR A 170 31.88 -8.43 -11.30
C THR A 170 32.69 -8.53 -12.58
N ASP A 171 32.08 -8.22 -13.72
CA ASP A 171 32.77 -8.17 -15.01
C ASP A 171 33.66 -6.92 -15.18
N TYR A 172 33.69 -6.05 -14.17
CA TYR A 172 34.49 -4.82 -14.13
C TYR A 172 35.43 -4.82 -12.92
N ASP A 173 36.67 -4.36 -13.13
CA ASP A 173 37.66 -4.26 -12.04
C ASP A 173 37.40 -3.06 -11.11
N ARG A 174 36.61 -2.09 -11.58
CA ARG A 174 36.33 -0.84 -10.87
C ARG A 174 34.90 -0.37 -11.17
N TRP A 175 34.16 0.02 -10.14
CA TRP A 175 32.93 0.78 -10.28
C TRP A 175 33.19 2.07 -11.07
N GLN A 176 32.33 2.37 -12.03
CA GLN A 176 32.39 3.58 -12.84
C GLN A 176 31.18 4.45 -12.49
N PRO A 177 31.24 5.32 -11.46
CA PRO A 177 30.14 6.21 -11.14
C PRO A 177 29.77 7.12 -12.31
N LEU A 178 28.48 7.39 -12.50
CA LEU A 178 28.00 8.37 -13.47
C LEU A 178 27.64 9.67 -12.77
N HIS A 179 28.47 10.70 -12.97
CA HIS A 179 28.32 12.00 -12.33
C HIS A 179 27.41 12.93 -13.14
N TRP A 180 26.09 12.76 -13.00
CA TRP A 180 25.09 13.54 -13.74
C TRP A 180 25.33 15.05 -13.69
N ALA A 181 25.72 15.58 -12.53
CA ALA A 181 26.09 16.99 -12.33
C ALA A 181 27.24 17.49 -13.25
N ILE A 182 28.09 16.58 -13.73
CA ILE A 182 29.27 16.87 -14.56
C ILE A 182 29.05 16.47 -16.02
N GLU A 183 28.29 15.40 -16.28
CA GLU A 183 28.06 14.91 -17.64
C GLU A 183 27.03 15.73 -18.42
N VAL A 184 26.04 16.29 -17.71
CA VAL A 184 24.96 17.11 -18.28
C VAL A 184 24.78 18.44 -17.52
N PRO A 185 25.86 19.26 -17.36
CA PRO A 185 25.82 20.47 -16.56
C PRO A 185 24.81 21.49 -17.09
N ASP A 186 24.58 21.52 -18.41
CA ASP A 186 23.56 22.32 -19.07
C ASP A 186 22.12 21.95 -18.64
N VAL A 187 21.85 20.66 -18.44
CA VAL A 187 20.55 20.17 -17.95
C VAL A 187 20.39 20.47 -16.47
N MET A 188 21.46 20.28 -15.69
CA MET A 188 21.42 20.50 -14.25
C MET A 188 21.32 21.99 -13.88
N ASP A 189 21.95 22.88 -14.67
CA ASP A 189 21.81 24.34 -14.54
C ASP A 189 20.39 24.81 -14.87
N ALA A 190 19.70 24.12 -15.79
CA ALA A 190 18.28 24.32 -16.06
C ALA A 190 17.34 23.73 -14.98
N GLY A 191 17.89 23.14 -13.91
CA GLY A 191 17.14 22.59 -12.78
C GLY A 191 16.89 21.08 -12.85
N GLY A 192 17.34 20.38 -13.89
CA GLY A 192 17.19 18.92 -14.05
C GLY A 192 16.51 18.54 -15.37
N PHE A 193 16.19 17.25 -15.52
CA PHE A 193 15.55 16.72 -16.72
C PHE A 193 14.05 17.03 -16.75
N ASP A 194 13.55 17.49 -17.90
CA ASP A 194 12.11 17.68 -18.14
C ASP A 194 11.34 16.35 -18.28
N ALA A 195 12.02 15.32 -18.79
CA ALA A 195 11.46 14.00 -18.96
C ALA A 195 12.52 12.92 -18.75
N ILE A 196 12.20 11.89 -17.97
CA ILE A 196 13.01 10.67 -17.85
C ILE A 196 12.13 9.47 -18.20
N ILE A 197 12.52 8.74 -19.24
CA ILE A 197 11.82 7.54 -19.71
C ILE A 197 12.78 6.35 -19.75
N GLY A 198 12.29 5.15 -19.45
CA GLY A 198 13.14 3.98 -19.51
C GLY A 198 12.56 2.69 -18.93
N ASN A 199 13.34 1.64 -19.07
CA ASN A 199 13.09 0.32 -18.50
C ASN A 199 14.31 -0.07 -17.65
N PRO A 200 14.33 0.29 -16.36
CA PRO A 200 15.41 -0.06 -15.46
C PRO A 200 15.58 -1.59 -15.32
N PRO A 201 16.76 -2.07 -14.89
CA PRO A 201 16.98 -3.50 -14.65
C PRO A 201 16.17 -4.01 -13.44
N PHE A 202 15.67 -5.24 -13.54
CA PHE A 202 14.88 -5.90 -12.49
C PHE A 202 15.76 -6.87 -11.69
N LEU A 203 15.85 -6.67 -10.37
CA LEU A 203 16.60 -7.56 -9.48
C LEU A 203 16.04 -7.46 -8.05
N GLY A 204 15.31 -8.50 -7.64
CA GLY A 204 14.65 -8.53 -6.32
C GLY A 204 15.60 -8.30 -5.14
N GLY A 205 15.09 -7.66 -4.09
CA GLY A 205 15.90 -7.10 -2.99
C GLY A 205 16.85 -8.06 -2.30
N GLN A 206 16.45 -9.33 -2.12
CA GLN A 206 17.29 -10.37 -1.52
C GLN A 206 18.54 -10.72 -2.36
N LYS A 207 18.55 -10.40 -3.66
CA LYS A 207 19.66 -10.68 -4.57
C LYS A 207 20.66 -9.52 -4.67
N LEU A 208 20.33 -8.33 -4.16
CA LEU A 208 21.18 -7.15 -4.31
C LEU A 208 22.54 -7.33 -3.66
N THR A 209 22.58 -7.73 -2.38
CA THR A 209 23.83 -7.89 -1.63
C THR A 209 24.80 -8.86 -2.32
N ALA A 210 24.30 -9.96 -2.88
CA ALA A 210 25.13 -10.91 -3.62
C ALA A 210 25.65 -10.33 -4.94
N ALA A 211 24.87 -9.49 -5.61
CA ALA A 211 25.21 -8.93 -6.92
C ALA A 211 26.17 -7.73 -6.86
N MET A 212 26.11 -6.89 -5.81
CA MET A 212 26.90 -5.65 -5.72
C MET A 212 27.73 -5.50 -4.44
N GLY A 213 27.54 -6.37 -3.45
CA GLY A 213 28.17 -6.27 -2.13
C GLY A 213 27.36 -5.46 -1.12
N THR A 214 27.65 -5.68 0.16
CA THR A 214 26.96 -5.01 1.29
C THR A 214 27.13 -3.50 1.23
N ASN A 215 28.34 -3.02 0.94
CA ASN A 215 28.65 -1.60 0.91
C ASN A 215 27.86 -0.85 -0.18
N ALA A 216 27.78 -1.39 -1.40
CA ALA A 216 26.98 -0.79 -2.46
C ALA A 216 25.47 -0.89 -2.19
N ARG A 217 24.99 -2.02 -1.63
CA ARG A 217 23.58 -2.15 -1.22
C ARG A 217 23.22 -1.13 -0.14
N ASP A 218 24.06 -0.98 0.87
CA ASP A 218 23.82 -0.02 1.96
C ASP A 218 23.92 1.42 1.46
N TRP A 219 24.78 1.70 0.48
CA TRP A 219 24.80 2.99 -0.22
C TRP A 219 23.45 3.32 -0.86
N LEU A 220 22.82 2.36 -1.54
CA LEU A 220 21.48 2.57 -2.11
C LEU A 220 20.45 2.93 -1.02
N VAL A 221 20.49 2.25 0.13
CA VAL A 221 19.59 2.51 1.25
C VAL A 221 19.84 3.89 1.87
N ASN A 222 21.08 4.19 2.21
CA ASN A 222 21.41 5.39 2.98
C ASN A 222 21.38 6.65 2.12
N VAL A 223 21.87 6.58 0.88
CA VAL A 223 22.04 7.76 0.02
C VAL A 223 20.84 7.98 -0.90
N LEU A 224 20.27 6.93 -1.51
CA LEU A 224 19.15 7.11 -2.45
C LEU A 224 17.79 7.03 -1.74
N ALA A 225 17.63 6.10 -0.79
CA ALA A 225 16.36 5.88 -0.09
C ALA A 225 16.21 6.67 1.23
N GLY A 226 17.13 7.59 1.54
CA GLY A 226 17.06 8.41 2.75
C GLY A 226 16.93 7.57 4.02
N GLU A 227 17.79 6.57 4.15
CA GLU A 227 17.87 5.63 5.29
C GLU A 227 16.66 4.68 5.44
N THR A 228 15.73 4.68 4.48
CA THR A 228 14.54 3.80 4.51
C THR A 228 14.93 2.36 4.18
N ARG A 229 14.74 1.46 5.14
CA ARG A 229 15.17 0.07 5.04
C ARG A 229 14.04 -0.82 4.54
N GLY A 230 14.38 -1.76 3.67
CA GLY A 230 13.49 -2.82 3.20
C GLY A 230 14.20 -3.75 2.23
N SER A 231 13.58 -4.90 1.92
CA SER A 231 13.97 -5.80 0.85
C SER A 231 13.47 -5.31 -0.51
N ALA A 232 13.80 -4.06 -0.85
CA ALA A 232 13.35 -3.40 -2.07
C ALA A 232 14.06 -3.94 -3.33
N ASP A 233 13.31 -4.15 -4.41
CA ASP A 233 13.84 -4.45 -5.76
C ASP A 233 14.73 -3.29 -6.24
N LEU A 234 15.75 -3.60 -7.05
CA LEU A 234 16.66 -2.64 -7.66
C LEU A 234 15.92 -1.50 -8.36
N VAL A 235 14.79 -1.79 -9.00
CA VAL A 235 14.00 -0.80 -9.74
C VAL A 235 13.55 0.38 -8.88
N ALA A 236 13.27 0.18 -7.58
CA ALA A 236 12.88 1.28 -6.68
C ALA A 236 13.98 2.35 -6.56
N TYR A 237 15.26 1.95 -6.54
CA TYR A 237 16.38 2.88 -6.47
C TYR A 237 16.58 3.66 -7.78
N PHE A 238 16.25 3.06 -8.93
CA PHE A 238 16.21 3.77 -10.21
C PHE A 238 15.09 4.81 -10.25
N PHE A 239 13.93 4.49 -9.68
CA PHE A 239 12.83 5.45 -9.52
C PHE A 239 13.25 6.65 -8.65
N LEU A 240 13.88 6.40 -7.50
CA LEU A 240 14.41 7.44 -6.62
C LEU A 240 15.48 8.29 -7.32
N ARG A 241 16.40 7.66 -8.04
CA ARG A 241 17.45 8.34 -8.81
C ARG A 241 16.86 9.18 -9.96
N ALA A 242 15.88 8.67 -10.67
CA ALA A 242 15.20 9.43 -11.72
C ALA A 242 14.48 10.64 -11.10
N HIS A 243 13.73 10.43 -10.02
CA HIS A 243 13.01 11.50 -9.31
C HIS A 243 13.94 12.63 -8.85
N SER A 244 15.12 12.31 -8.32
CA SER A 244 16.09 13.33 -7.86
C SER A 244 16.75 14.12 -8.98
N LEU A 245 16.73 13.61 -10.22
CA LEU A 245 17.28 14.26 -11.40
C LEU A 245 16.24 15.06 -12.19
N LEU A 246 14.96 14.96 -11.86
CA LEU A 246 13.89 15.72 -12.53
C LEU A 246 13.95 17.20 -12.18
N SER A 247 13.65 18.04 -13.17
CA SER A 247 13.32 19.45 -12.94
C SER A 247 12.07 19.59 -12.04
N PRO A 248 11.83 20.76 -11.43
CA PRO A 248 10.65 20.97 -10.58
C PRO A 248 9.31 20.66 -11.26
N THR A 249 9.25 20.77 -12.59
CA THR A 249 8.08 20.43 -13.41
C THR A 249 8.29 19.16 -14.24
N GLY A 250 9.38 18.43 -14.00
CA GLY A 250 9.78 17.28 -14.78
C GLY A 250 8.80 16.10 -14.65
N THR A 251 8.82 15.24 -15.66
CA THR A 251 8.00 14.04 -15.77
C THR A 251 8.86 12.79 -15.81
N LEU A 252 8.36 11.69 -15.26
CA LEU A 252 8.99 10.37 -15.45
C LEU A 252 7.99 9.36 -15.98
N GLY A 253 8.50 8.39 -16.74
CA GLY A 253 7.76 7.24 -17.26
C GLY A 253 8.64 6.01 -17.27
N LEU A 254 8.51 5.14 -16.26
CA LEU A 254 9.39 3.98 -16.08
C LEU A 254 8.59 2.68 -16.02
N ILE A 255 9.14 1.64 -16.64
CA ILE A 255 8.66 0.26 -16.51
C ILE A 255 9.26 -0.35 -15.24
N ALA A 256 8.53 -1.22 -14.55
CA ALA A 256 8.98 -1.90 -13.35
C ALA A 256 8.43 -3.32 -13.24
N THR A 257 8.95 -4.08 -12.28
CA THR A 257 8.27 -5.26 -11.76
C THR A 257 7.04 -4.84 -10.95
N ASN A 258 6.04 -5.72 -10.85
CA ASN A 258 4.82 -5.47 -10.07
C ASN A 258 5.08 -5.16 -8.59
N THR A 259 6.26 -5.56 -8.07
CA THR A 259 6.66 -5.28 -6.70
C THR A 259 6.86 -3.80 -6.44
N ILE A 260 7.01 -2.93 -7.46
CA ILE A 260 7.08 -1.47 -7.26
C ILE A 260 5.87 -0.90 -6.49
N ALA A 261 4.73 -1.61 -6.55
CA ALA A 261 3.49 -1.26 -5.89
C ALA A 261 3.22 -2.10 -4.62
N GLN A 262 4.18 -2.90 -4.14
CA GLN A 262 3.99 -3.89 -3.08
C GLN A 262 5.09 -3.85 -2.01
N GLY A 263 4.68 -4.03 -0.75
CA GLY A 263 5.56 -4.21 0.41
C GLY A 263 6.73 -3.22 0.49
N ASP A 264 7.88 -3.72 0.93
CA ASP A 264 9.12 -2.95 1.10
C ASP A 264 9.57 -2.17 -0.16
N THR A 265 9.29 -2.69 -1.36
CA THR A 265 9.70 -2.02 -2.60
C THR A 265 8.88 -0.74 -2.84
N ARG A 266 7.59 -0.78 -2.53
CA ARG A 266 6.72 0.41 -2.58
C ARG A 266 7.12 1.44 -1.53
N GLU A 267 7.37 0.98 -0.30
CA GLU A 267 7.73 1.85 0.84
C GLU A 267 9.05 2.58 0.59
N VAL A 268 10.06 1.88 0.06
CA VAL A 268 11.35 2.48 -0.31
C VAL A 268 11.22 3.39 -1.53
N GLY A 269 10.42 3.00 -2.53
CA GLY A 269 10.29 3.71 -3.81
C GLY A 269 9.16 4.74 -3.83
N LEU A 270 7.96 4.30 -4.23
CA LEU A 270 6.84 5.19 -4.57
C LEU A 270 6.33 6.00 -3.37
N ASP A 271 6.24 5.42 -2.17
CA ASP A 271 5.76 6.12 -0.97
C ASP A 271 6.67 7.34 -0.68
N ARG A 272 7.98 7.13 -0.69
CA ARG A 272 8.98 8.21 -0.54
C ARG A 272 8.87 9.29 -1.61
N MET A 273 8.67 8.88 -2.87
CA MET A 273 8.53 9.83 -3.97
C MET A 273 7.28 10.69 -3.76
N THR A 274 6.14 10.08 -3.45
CA THR A 274 4.89 10.82 -3.21
C THR A 274 4.97 11.75 -2.01
N ASP A 275 5.61 11.30 -0.92
CA ASP A 275 5.86 12.14 0.26
C ASP A 275 6.78 13.33 -0.05
N SER A 276 7.60 13.21 -1.09
CA SER A 276 8.52 14.26 -1.56
C SER A 276 7.93 15.11 -2.71
N GLY A 277 6.62 15.05 -2.92
CA GLY A 277 5.90 15.89 -3.89
C GLY A 277 5.71 15.27 -5.27
N PHE A 278 5.98 13.98 -5.46
CA PHE A 278 5.71 13.30 -6.73
C PHE A 278 4.22 12.94 -6.87
N THR A 279 3.63 13.24 -8.02
CA THR A 279 2.24 12.87 -8.35
C THR A 279 2.21 11.83 -9.46
N ILE A 280 1.60 10.67 -9.20
CA ILE A 280 1.36 9.64 -10.22
C ILE A 280 0.18 10.06 -11.09
N ILE A 281 0.39 10.13 -12.41
CA ILE A 281 -0.60 10.61 -13.38
C ILE A 281 -1.12 9.50 -14.29
N ARG A 282 -0.31 8.45 -14.50
CA ARG A 282 -0.73 7.23 -15.18
C ARG A 282 -0.03 6.04 -14.56
N ALA A 283 -0.72 4.91 -14.47
CA ALA A 283 -0.13 3.66 -14.03
C ALA A 283 -0.74 2.47 -14.76
N ILE A 284 0.08 1.44 -14.96
CA ILE A 284 -0.33 0.08 -15.26
C ILE A 284 0.10 -0.74 -14.05
N GLN A 285 -0.85 -1.34 -13.33
CA GLN A 285 -0.55 -2.09 -12.11
C GLN A 285 0.09 -3.44 -12.45
N SER A 286 -0.45 -4.12 -13.46
CA SER A 286 0.08 -5.38 -13.97
C SER A 286 -0.40 -5.65 -15.39
N ARG A 287 0.53 -5.97 -16.30
CA ARG A 287 0.22 -6.41 -17.66
C ARG A 287 1.23 -7.44 -18.13
N SER A 288 0.78 -8.40 -18.94
CA SER A 288 1.67 -9.39 -19.57
C SER A 288 2.67 -8.70 -20.50
N TRP A 289 3.94 -9.12 -20.44
CA TRP A 289 4.97 -8.64 -21.33
C TRP A 289 4.58 -8.93 -22.79
N PRO A 290 4.72 -7.98 -23.74
CA PRO A 290 4.22 -8.15 -25.11
C PRO A 290 4.87 -9.30 -25.89
N ALA A 291 6.07 -9.75 -25.48
CA ALA A 291 6.76 -10.84 -26.15
C ALA A 291 6.20 -12.20 -25.69
N ALA A 292 5.60 -12.95 -26.62
CA ALA A 292 4.96 -14.25 -26.37
C ALA A 292 5.88 -15.31 -25.73
N THR A 293 7.20 -15.13 -25.81
CA THR A 293 8.21 -16.04 -25.25
C THR A 293 8.57 -15.74 -23.79
N VAL A 294 8.09 -14.64 -23.20
CA VAL A 294 8.43 -14.22 -21.85
C VAL A 294 7.16 -14.19 -20.99
N ASN A 295 7.00 -15.19 -20.12
CA ASN A 295 5.92 -15.21 -19.12
C ASN A 295 6.25 -14.30 -17.93
N LEU A 296 6.36 -12.99 -18.18
CA LEU A 296 6.63 -11.97 -17.18
C LEU A 296 5.48 -10.95 -17.18
N GLN A 297 5.11 -10.48 -15.99
CA GLN A 297 4.23 -9.32 -15.84
C GLN A 297 5.06 -8.08 -15.50
N PHE A 298 4.62 -6.93 -15.99
CA PHE A 298 5.23 -5.64 -15.69
C PHE A 298 4.20 -4.65 -15.15
N ALA A 299 4.72 -3.71 -14.36
CA ALA A 299 4.06 -2.47 -14.00
C ALA A 299 4.67 -1.31 -14.81
N SER A 300 3.93 -0.21 -14.95
CA SER A 300 4.48 1.03 -15.51
C SER A 300 3.91 2.21 -14.77
N VAL A 301 4.77 3.19 -14.49
CA VAL A 301 4.39 4.35 -13.69
C VAL A 301 4.84 5.60 -14.42
N TRP A 302 3.90 6.51 -14.59
CA TRP A 302 4.15 7.86 -15.06
C TRP A 302 3.73 8.86 -14.00
N GLY A 303 4.51 9.91 -13.82
CA GLY A 303 4.18 10.97 -12.89
C GLY A 303 5.04 12.19 -13.08
N THR A 304 4.81 13.19 -12.24
CA THR A 304 5.48 14.50 -12.31
C THR A 304 5.74 15.05 -10.92
N ARG A 305 6.72 15.96 -10.83
CA ARG A 305 6.92 16.84 -9.67
C ARG A 305 6.04 18.09 -9.70
N ALA A 306 5.40 18.38 -10.84
CA ALA A 306 4.47 19.50 -10.95
C ALA A 306 3.19 19.24 -10.16
N THR A 307 2.62 20.30 -9.59
CA THR A 307 1.27 20.27 -9.04
C THR A 307 0.27 20.11 -10.18
N ILE A 308 -0.54 19.06 -10.14
CA ILE A 308 -1.58 18.77 -11.14
C ILE A 308 -2.94 19.11 -10.55
N SER A 309 -3.73 19.92 -11.27
CA SER A 309 -5.12 20.21 -10.92
C SER A 309 -5.94 18.93 -10.79
N ASP A 310 -6.88 18.89 -9.84
CA ASP A 310 -7.80 17.76 -9.67
C ASP A 310 -8.75 17.57 -10.87
N GLU A 311 -8.83 18.55 -11.77
CA GLU A 311 -9.61 18.49 -13.02
C GLU A 311 -8.92 17.69 -14.13
N ILE A 312 -7.61 17.43 -14.01
CA ILE A 312 -6.86 16.68 -15.03
C ILE A 312 -7.05 15.19 -14.78
N ASP A 313 -7.57 14.51 -15.80
CA ASP A 313 -7.73 13.05 -15.79
C ASP A 313 -6.39 12.35 -15.58
N ARG A 314 -6.37 11.40 -14.64
CA ARG A 314 -5.28 10.45 -14.44
C ARG A 314 -5.73 9.08 -14.94
N PHE A 315 -4.80 8.19 -15.26
CA PHE A 315 -5.16 6.89 -15.86
C PHE A 315 -4.57 5.71 -15.11
N SER A 316 -5.39 4.84 -14.53
CA SER A 316 -4.96 3.57 -13.91
C SER A 316 -5.49 2.40 -14.74
N ASP A 317 -4.59 1.57 -15.26
CA ASP A 317 -4.88 0.46 -16.19
C ASP A 317 -5.75 0.90 -17.39
N ASP A 318 -5.41 2.04 -17.99
CA ASP A 318 -6.11 2.68 -19.12
C ASP A 318 -7.51 3.23 -18.81
N PHE A 319 -7.93 3.27 -17.54
CA PHE A 319 -9.18 3.88 -17.11
C PHE A 319 -8.96 5.27 -16.50
N PRO A 320 -9.79 6.28 -16.83
CA PRO A 320 -9.72 7.60 -16.21
C PRO A 320 -10.12 7.52 -14.73
N VAL A 321 -9.31 8.13 -13.87
CA VAL A 321 -9.44 8.13 -12.41
C VAL A 321 -9.06 9.50 -11.85
N ALA A 322 -9.62 9.85 -10.70
CA ALA A 322 -9.32 11.13 -10.06
C ALA A 322 -7.91 11.14 -9.46
N ARG A 323 -7.48 10.08 -8.78
CA ARG A 323 -6.14 9.95 -8.18
C ARG A 323 -5.61 8.53 -8.31
N ILE A 324 -4.30 8.36 -8.23
CA ILE A 324 -3.63 7.06 -8.24
C ILE A 324 -2.78 6.97 -6.98
N SER A 325 -2.97 5.89 -6.21
CA SER A 325 -2.17 5.61 -5.02
C SER A 325 -0.82 4.98 -5.38
N THR A 326 0.07 4.85 -4.40
CA THR A 326 1.34 4.13 -4.55
C THR A 326 1.17 2.62 -4.73
N LEU A 327 -0.05 2.09 -4.53
CA LEU A 327 -0.43 0.73 -4.94
C LEU A 327 -0.72 0.61 -6.44
N LEU A 328 -0.60 1.73 -7.19
CA LEU A 328 -1.00 1.88 -8.60
C LEU A 328 -2.50 1.67 -8.86
N GLU A 329 -3.27 1.61 -7.78
CA GLU A 329 -4.73 1.51 -7.82
C GLU A 329 -5.36 2.90 -7.81
N PRO A 330 -6.56 3.04 -8.37
CA PRO A 330 -7.31 4.27 -8.24
C PRO A 330 -7.53 4.61 -6.77
N ALA A 331 -7.41 5.89 -6.43
CA ALA A 331 -7.59 6.40 -5.09
C ALA A 331 -8.74 7.42 -5.06
N GLY A 332 -9.48 7.44 -3.95
CA GLY A 332 -10.50 8.47 -3.71
C GLY A 332 -9.88 9.86 -3.59
N ARG A 333 -10.71 10.91 -3.71
CA ARG A 333 -10.40 12.34 -3.55
C ARG A 333 -10.29 12.78 -2.09
N VAL A 334 -10.88 12.02 -1.17
CA VAL A 334 -10.81 12.25 0.27
C VAL A 334 -9.74 11.35 0.90
N SER A 335 -8.87 11.94 1.71
CA SER A 335 -7.83 11.26 2.47
C SER A 335 -8.15 11.30 3.98
N GLY A 336 -7.46 10.46 4.75
CA GLY A 336 -7.61 10.39 6.21
C GLY A 336 -8.44 9.20 6.70
N HIS A 337 -8.57 9.11 8.01
CA HIS A 337 -9.33 8.06 8.69
C HIS A 337 -10.80 8.47 8.86
N PRO A 338 -11.73 7.51 8.86
CA PRO A 338 -13.11 7.80 9.16
C PRO A 338 -13.33 8.00 10.67
N TYR A 339 -14.30 8.83 11.02
CA TYR A 339 -14.67 9.13 12.39
C TYR A 339 -15.84 8.26 12.85
N GLN A 340 -15.93 7.99 14.15
CA GLN A 340 -17.10 7.31 14.71
C GLN A 340 -18.31 8.25 14.71
N LEU A 341 -19.45 7.75 14.24
CA LEU A 341 -20.69 8.49 14.13
C LEU A 341 -21.62 8.17 15.31
N ALA A 342 -22.13 9.21 15.98
CA ALA A 342 -23.02 9.06 17.13
C ALA A 342 -24.29 8.25 16.81
N GLU A 343 -24.82 8.35 15.59
CA GLU A 343 -26.01 7.63 15.10
C GLU A 343 -25.85 6.10 15.05
N ASN A 344 -24.62 5.59 15.13
CA ASN A 344 -24.34 4.15 15.09
C ASN A 344 -24.10 3.55 16.49
N LYS A 345 -23.97 4.39 17.52
CA LYS A 345 -23.72 3.93 18.89
C LYS A 345 -24.90 3.10 19.42
N GLY A 346 -24.60 2.01 20.12
CA GLY A 346 -25.61 1.17 20.77
C GLY A 346 -26.34 0.20 19.83
N ILE A 347 -25.86 -0.01 18.60
CA ILE A 347 -26.47 -0.93 17.63
C ILE A 347 -25.63 -2.19 17.45
N ALA A 348 -24.33 -2.06 17.13
CA ALA A 348 -23.44 -3.21 16.88
C ALA A 348 -22.62 -3.56 18.12
N PHE A 349 -22.59 -4.84 18.48
CA PHE A 349 -21.92 -5.36 19.66
C PHE A 349 -21.15 -6.64 19.35
N GLN A 350 -20.11 -6.91 20.13
CA GLN A 350 -19.50 -8.24 20.15
C GLN A 350 -20.30 -9.16 21.09
N GLY A 351 -20.45 -10.43 20.72
CA GLY A 351 -21.06 -11.45 21.56
C GLY A 351 -20.34 -11.72 22.89
N CYS A 352 -20.91 -12.64 23.68
CA CYS A 352 -20.42 -12.99 25.01
C CYS A 352 -19.14 -13.84 24.95
N ASN A 353 -18.17 -13.53 25.80
CA ASN A 353 -16.98 -14.37 25.96
C ASN A 353 -17.16 -15.30 27.16
N VAL A 354 -17.52 -16.56 26.87
CA VAL A 354 -17.78 -17.58 27.89
C VAL A 354 -16.52 -17.93 28.69
N LEU A 355 -15.37 -18.08 28.02
CA LEU A 355 -14.08 -18.49 28.60
C LEU A 355 -14.20 -19.68 29.57
N GLY A 356 -14.40 -20.88 29.00
CA GLY A 356 -14.45 -22.15 29.71
C GLY A 356 -15.41 -23.13 29.05
N MET A 357 -14.90 -24.23 28.50
CA MET A 357 -15.75 -25.24 27.82
C MET A 357 -16.68 -25.99 28.77
N GLY A 358 -16.42 -25.97 30.09
CA GLY A 358 -17.30 -26.56 31.10
C GLY A 358 -18.69 -25.93 31.17
N PHE A 359 -18.89 -24.71 30.63
CA PHE A 359 -20.22 -24.10 30.51
C PHE A 359 -21.02 -24.62 29.31
N VAL A 360 -20.37 -25.23 28.33
CA VAL A 360 -21.01 -25.72 27.10
C VAL A 360 -21.46 -27.15 27.32
N ILE A 361 -22.71 -27.43 26.96
CA ILE A 361 -23.35 -28.73 27.10
C ILE A 361 -24.10 -29.09 25.82
N ASP A 362 -24.38 -30.38 25.66
CA ASP A 362 -25.15 -30.88 24.53
C ASP A 362 -26.65 -30.58 24.71
N PRO A 363 -27.43 -30.45 23.62
CA PRO A 363 -28.87 -30.17 23.70
C PRO A 363 -29.65 -31.20 24.53
N ASP A 364 -29.31 -32.47 24.42
CA ASP A 364 -29.97 -33.55 25.16
C ASP A 364 -29.68 -33.44 26.67
N GLU A 365 -28.42 -33.18 27.05
CA GLU A 365 -28.02 -32.94 28.44
C GLU A 365 -28.76 -31.72 29.03
N ALA A 366 -28.90 -30.64 28.26
CA ALA A 366 -29.66 -29.46 28.68
C ALA A 366 -31.14 -29.80 28.93
N GLN A 367 -31.76 -30.60 28.05
CA GLN A 367 -33.16 -30.99 28.17
C GLN A 367 -33.40 -31.94 29.34
N ASP A 368 -32.48 -32.86 29.60
CA ASP A 368 -32.52 -33.75 30.77
C ASP A 368 -32.46 -32.93 32.07
N TRP A 369 -31.60 -31.91 32.14
CA TRP A 369 -31.49 -31.05 33.32
C TRP A 369 -32.72 -30.17 33.55
N ILE A 370 -33.37 -29.70 32.47
CA ILE A 370 -34.64 -28.96 32.55
C ILE A 370 -35.78 -29.88 33.01
N THR A 371 -35.73 -31.16 32.63
CA THR A 371 -36.72 -32.17 33.04
C THR A 371 -36.55 -32.53 34.52
N ALA A 372 -35.30 -32.65 34.98
CA ALA A 372 -34.98 -32.89 36.39
C ALA A 372 -35.37 -31.72 37.29
N ASP A 373 -35.13 -30.48 36.86
CA ASP A 373 -35.60 -29.27 37.53
C ASP A 373 -35.94 -28.18 36.51
N ARG A 374 -37.21 -27.78 36.46
CA ARG A 374 -37.70 -26.76 35.53
C ARG A 374 -37.05 -25.40 35.73
N ALA A 375 -36.54 -25.09 36.93
CA ALA A 375 -35.83 -23.83 37.19
C ALA A 375 -34.54 -23.72 36.35
N ASN A 376 -33.89 -24.84 35.99
CA ASN A 376 -32.66 -24.83 35.19
C ASN A 376 -32.84 -24.16 33.83
N LYS A 377 -34.07 -24.11 33.29
CA LYS A 377 -34.38 -23.40 32.04
C LYS A 377 -34.03 -21.90 32.10
N GLU A 378 -33.96 -21.31 33.30
CA GLU A 378 -33.62 -19.89 33.47
C GLU A 378 -32.12 -19.57 33.27
N VAL A 379 -31.27 -20.61 33.24
CA VAL A 379 -29.80 -20.48 33.08
C VAL A 379 -29.25 -21.32 31.94
N LEU A 380 -30.10 -22.02 31.19
CA LEU A 380 -29.72 -22.86 30.06
C LEU A 380 -30.28 -22.27 28.77
N PHE A 381 -29.39 -21.97 27.83
CA PHE A 381 -29.76 -21.31 26.57
C PHE A 381 -29.05 -21.93 25.36
N PRO A 382 -29.68 -21.94 24.17
CA PRO A 382 -28.97 -22.20 22.93
C PRO A 382 -27.76 -21.26 22.76
N TYR A 383 -26.65 -21.80 22.27
CA TYR A 383 -25.40 -21.08 22.13
C TYR A 383 -24.91 -21.06 20.68
N LEU A 384 -25.18 -19.95 19.99
CA LEU A 384 -24.80 -19.76 18.60
C LEU A 384 -23.35 -19.30 18.48
N VAL A 385 -22.56 -20.04 17.69
CA VAL A 385 -21.18 -19.67 17.34
C VAL A 385 -21.00 -19.51 15.84
N GLY A 386 -19.82 -19.04 15.41
CA GLY A 386 -19.55 -18.76 13.99
C GLY A 386 -19.63 -19.98 13.08
N GLU A 387 -19.25 -21.16 13.57
CA GLU A 387 -19.38 -22.42 12.84
C GLU A 387 -20.86 -22.73 12.53
N ASP A 388 -21.74 -22.62 13.53
CA ASP A 388 -23.17 -22.87 13.39
C ASP A 388 -23.80 -21.88 12.39
N LEU A 389 -23.42 -20.59 12.48
CA LEU A 389 -23.94 -19.53 11.61
C LEU A 389 -23.52 -19.69 10.14
N ASN A 390 -22.27 -20.09 9.89
CA ASN A 390 -21.69 -20.09 8.55
C ASN A 390 -21.84 -21.43 7.82
N SER A 391 -21.82 -22.54 8.55
CA SER A 391 -21.73 -23.89 7.96
C SER A 391 -23.10 -24.57 7.85
N ARG A 392 -24.07 -24.23 8.71
CA ARG A 392 -25.40 -24.86 8.69
C ARG A 392 -26.39 -24.12 7.77
N PRO A 393 -27.25 -24.84 7.04
CA PRO A 393 -28.31 -24.24 6.23
C PRO A 393 -29.39 -23.49 7.03
N ASP A 394 -29.66 -23.95 8.24
CA ASP A 394 -30.68 -23.38 9.14
C ASP A 394 -30.11 -22.35 10.12
N CYS A 395 -28.79 -22.21 10.17
CA CYS A 395 -28.06 -21.34 11.10
C CYS A 395 -28.41 -21.55 12.58
N THR A 396 -28.91 -22.72 12.97
CA THR A 396 -29.31 -23.00 14.36
C THR A 396 -28.10 -23.38 15.21
N ALA A 397 -28.11 -23.00 16.50
CA ALA A 397 -27.10 -23.45 17.46
C ALA A 397 -27.11 -24.99 17.59
N THR A 398 -25.91 -25.58 17.61
CA THR A 398 -25.72 -27.03 17.80
C THR A 398 -25.51 -27.43 19.26
N ARG A 399 -25.38 -26.45 20.13
CA ARG A 399 -24.94 -26.60 21.51
C ARG A 399 -25.68 -25.63 22.42
N TRP A 400 -25.69 -25.93 23.72
CA TRP A 400 -26.27 -25.09 24.75
C TRP A 400 -25.18 -24.57 25.68
N VAL A 401 -25.49 -23.52 26.43
CA VAL A 401 -24.57 -22.93 27.39
C VAL A 401 -25.29 -22.60 28.69
N ILE A 402 -24.56 -22.78 29.79
CA ILE A 402 -24.95 -22.35 31.12
C ILE A 402 -24.59 -20.86 31.28
N ASP A 403 -25.59 -20.00 31.43
CA ASP A 403 -25.43 -18.56 31.62
C ASP A 403 -26.11 -18.09 32.92
N PHE A 404 -25.31 -17.91 33.97
CA PHE A 404 -25.76 -17.31 35.22
C PHE A 404 -25.89 -15.77 35.14
N ASN A 405 -25.41 -15.15 34.05
CA ASN A 405 -25.33 -13.70 33.85
C ASN A 405 -24.66 -12.97 35.04
N ASP A 406 -25.36 -12.06 35.71
CA ASP A 406 -24.88 -11.23 36.82
C ASP A 406 -25.26 -11.77 38.20
N ARG A 407 -25.86 -12.96 38.27
CA ARG A 407 -26.21 -13.62 39.53
C ARG A 407 -24.99 -13.78 40.45
N THR A 408 -25.22 -13.61 41.74
CA THR A 408 -24.24 -13.92 42.78
C THR A 408 -23.98 -15.43 42.85
N GLU A 409 -22.87 -15.85 43.46
CA GLU A 409 -22.56 -17.28 43.61
C GLU A 409 -23.69 -18.03 44.32
N ALA A 410 -24.26 -17.43 45.38
CA ALA A 410 -25.38 -18.00 46.13
C ALA A 410 -26.68 -18.12 45.31
N GLN A 411 -26.91 -17.22 44.35
CA GLN A 411 -28.04 -17.31 43.43
C GLN A 411 -27.78 -18.38 42.36
N ALA A 412 -26.56 -18.44 41.82
CA ALA A 412 -26.16 -19.45 40.84
C ALA A 412 -26.21 -20.87 41.42
N ALA A 413 -25.82 -21.03 42.69
CA ALA A 413 -25.82 -22.32 43.40
C ALA A 413 -27.22 -22.94 43.61
N ARG A 414 -28.30 -22.19 43.38
CA ARG A 414 -29.67 -22.72 43.41
C ARG A 414 -29.98 -23.64 42.23
N TYR A 415 -29.28 -23.46 41.11
CA TYR A 415 -29.40 -24.32 39.93
C TYR A 415 -28.38 -25.45 40.05
N VAL A 416 -28.74 -26.50 40.80
CA VAL A 416 -27.80 -27.52 41.31
C VAL A 416 -26.95 -28.14 40.20
N LEU A 417 -27.60 -28.70 39.16
CA LEU A 417 -26.89 -29.39 38.06
C LEU A 417 -26.00 -28.42 37.23
N PRO A 418 -26.51 -27.26 36.75
CA PRO A 418 -25.65 -26.28 36.08
C PRO A 418 -24.49 -25.77 36.93
N PHE A 419 -24.72 -25.52 38.22
CA PHE A 419 -23.69 -24.99 39.11
C PHE A 419 -22.62 -26.03 39.43
N GLU A 420 -23.02 -27.28 39.66
CA GLU A 420 -22.10 -28.40 39.85
C GLU A 420 -21.19 -28.60 38.64
N ARG A 421 -21.74 -28.56 37.42
CA ARG A 421 -20.95 -28.60 36.17
C ARG A 421 -19.90 -27.49 36.14
N ALA A 422 -20.29 -26.24 36.42
CA ALA A 422 -19.35 -25.13 36.44
C ALA A 422 -18.30 -25.31 37.55
N LEU A 423 -18.70 -25.81 38.72
CA LEU A 423 -17.83 -26.03 39.88
C LEU A 423 -16.75 -27.06 39.59
N THR A 424 -17.09 -28.16 38.90
CA THR A 424 -16.17 -29.26 38.61
C THR A 424 -15.33 -29.02 37.36
N HIS A 425 -15.89 -28.37 36.32
CA HIS A 425 -15.22 -28.24 35.02
C HIS A 425 -14.70 -26.83 34.70
N VAL A 426 -15.18 -25.78 35.36
CA VAL A 426 -14.74 -24.40 35.11
C VAL A 426 -13.86 -23.86 36.23
N LYS A 427 -14.26 -24.03 37.49
CA LYS A 427 -13.53 -23.48 38.65
C LYS A 427 -12.06 -23.90 38.71
N PRO A 428 -11.68 -25.19 38.52
CA PRO A 428 -10.28 -25.59 38.62
C PRO A 428 -9.41 -24.91 37.55
N ILE A 429 -9.91 -24.85 36.30
CA ILE A 429 -9.21 -24.20 35.18
C ILE A 429 -9.08 -22.70 35.43
N ARG A 430 -10.13 -22.06 35.96
CA ARG A 430 -10.11 -20.62 36.21
C ARG A 430 -9.26 -20.22 37.40
N ALA A 431 -9.10 -21.08 38.41
CA ALA A 431 -8.27 -20.80 39.58
C ALA A 431 -6.80 -20.46 39.21
N GLU A 432 -6.30 -21.02 38.11
CA GLU A 432 -4.95 -20.77 37.58
C GLU A 432 -4.86 -19.52 36.67
N ASN A 433 -5.99 -18.86 36.38
CA ASN A 433 -5.99 -17.72 35.47
C ASN A 433 -5.35 -16.47 36.11
N ASN A 434 -4.50 -15.75 35.39
CA ASN A 434 -3.82 -14.55 35.88
C ASN A 434 -4.77 -13.40 36.27
N ARG A 435 -5.95 -13.30 35.66
CA ARG A 435 -6.92 -12.23 35.95
C ARG A 435 -7.78 -12.56 37.18
N LYS A 436 -7.65 -11.74 38.24
CA LYS A 436 -8.41 -11.88 39.50
C LYS A 436 -9.92 -12.02 39.29
N VAL A 437 -10.50 -11.20 38.42
CA VAL A 437 -11.96 -11.22 38.15
C VAL A 437 -12.44 -12.60 37.68
N TYR A 438 -11.65 -13.31 36.87
CA TYR A 438 -12.05 -14.63 36.38
C TYR A 438 -11.90 -15.72 37.44
N ARG A 439 -10.97 -15.56 38.40
CA ARG A 439 -10.84 -16.45 39.56
C ARG A 439 -11.98 -16.26 40.55
N ASP A 440 -12.29 -15.01 40.87
CA ASP A 440 -13.29 -14.66 41.88
C ASP A 440 -14.72 -14.92 41.39
N TYR A 441 -15.01 -14.61 40.13
CA TYR A 441 -16.32 -14.80 39.50
C TYR A 441 -16.28 -15.96 38.51
N TRP A 442 -15.73 -17.09 38.95
CA TRP A 442 -15.46 -18.25 38.10
C TRP A 442 -16.73 -18.83 37.44
N TRP A 443 -17.91 -18.62 38.04
CA TRP A 443 -19.21 -19.07 37.49
C TRP A 443 -19.80 -18.12 36.44
N GLN A 444 -19.29 -16.88 36.30
CA GLN A 444 -19.80 -15.92 35.31
C GLN A 444 -19.01 -15.99 34.01
N PHE A 445 -19.58 -15.56 32.88
CA PHE A 445 -18.79 -15.37 31.66
C PHE A 445 -17.70 -14.31 31.84
N ALA A 446 -16.57 -14.47 31.13
CA ALA A 446 -15.50 -13.48 31.13
C ALA A 446 -15.98 -12.12 30.63
N GLU A 447 -16.80 -12.09 29.58
CA GLU A 447 -17.45 -10.88 29.08
C GLU A 447 -18.95 -11.11 28.88
N LYS A 448 -19.77 -10.53 29.78
CA LYS A 448 -21.25 -10.72 29.84
C LYS A 448 -22.05 -9.86 28.87
N ARG A 449 -21.45 -8.77 28.38
CA ARG A 449 -22.05 -7.81 27.41
C ARG A 449 -23.40 -7.22 27.86
N PRO A 450 -23.48 -6.54 29.02
CA PRO A 450 -24.74 -5.99 29.53
C PRO A 450 -25.40 -4.97 28.59
N ALA A 451 -24.60 -4.13 27.91
CA ALA A 451 -25.12 -3.16 26.94
C ALA A 451 -25.80 -3.84 25.74
N MET A 452 -25.21 -4.91 25.21
CA MET A 452 -25.80 -5.71 24.12
C MET A 452 -27.11 -6.35 24.57
N ARG A 453 -27.09 -7.04 25.73
CA ARG A 453 -28.29 -7.71 26.28
C ARG A 453 -29.44 -6.74 26.48
N LYS A 454 -29.15 -5.54 27.00
CA LYS A 454 -30.15 -4.47 27.14
C LYS A 454 -30.71 -4.07 25.77
N ALA A 455 -29.84 -3.82 24.79
CA ALA A 455 -30.22 -3.37 23.45
C ALA A 455 -31.10 -4.38 22.69
N ILE A 456 -30.88 -5.68 22.89
CA ILE A 456 -31.63 -6.73 22.19
C ILE A 456 -32.85 -7.25 22.96
N SER A 457 -33.04 -6.84 24.23
CA SER A 457 -34.01 -7.47 25.16
C SER A 457 -35.47 -7.47 24.70
N GLN A 458 -35.86 -6.51 23.85
CA GLN A 458 -37.22 -6.38 23.31
C GLN A 458 -37.36 -6.93 21.88
N LEU A 459 -36.30 -7.51 21.33
CA LEU A 459 -36.28 -8.05 19.97
C LEU A 459 -36.37 -9.59 20.02
N GLU A 460 -37.23 -10.16 19.19
CA GLU A 460 -37.30 -11.62 19.02
C GLU A 460 -36.14 -12.14 18.18
N ASN A 461 -35.69 -11.33 17.22
CA ASN A 461 -34.61 -11.64 16.31
C ASN A 461 -33.61 -10.50 16.23
N VAL A 462 -32.38 -10.81 15.87
CA VAL A 462 -31.31 -9.83 15.64
C VAL A 462 -30.51 -10.22 14.42
N LEU A 463 -29.87 -9.24 13.78
CA LEU A 463 -28.89 -9.52 12.75
C LEU A 463 -27.56 -9.93 13.39
N VAL A 464 -26.94 -10.98 12.86
CA VAL A 464 -25.69 -11.53 13.37
C VAL A 464 -24.74 -11.81 12.22
N LEU A 465 -23.46 -11.51 12.42
CA LEU A 465 -22.39 -11.73 11.46
C LEU A 465 -21.18 -12.37 12.15
N THR A 466 -20.46 -13.25 11.44
CA THR A 466 -19.20 -13.79 11.95
C THR A 466 -18.09 -12.75 11.93
N GLN A 467 -17.45 -12.51 13.08
CA GLN A 467 -16.38 -11.52 13.24
C GLN A 467 -15.21 -11.80 12.31
N THR A 468 -14.86 -13.06 12.08
CA THR A 468 -13.80 -13.45 11.15
C THR A 468 -14.42 -14.27 10.03
N SER A 469 -14.43 -13.73 8.81
CA SER A 469 -15.09 -14.35 7.67
C SER A 469 -14.56 -13.86 6.33
N LYS A 470 -14.54 -14.76 5.33
CA LYS A 470 -14.32 -14.37 3.93
C LYS A 470 -15.53 -13.64 3.36
N THR A 471 -16.74 -14.02 3.74
CA THR A 471 -17.98 -13.57 3.10
C THR A 471 -18.51 -12.28 3.69
N LEU A 472 -18.33 -12.06 5.00
CA LEU A 472 -18.89 -10.92 5.75
C LEU A 472 -20.41 -10.76 5.55
N MET A 473 -21.14 -11.87 5.56
CA MET A 473 -22.60 -11.87 5.33
C MET A 473 -23.38 -12.02 6.63
N PRO A 474 -24.34 -11.12 6.92
CA PRO A 474 -25.19 -11.20 8.11
C PRO A 474 -26.39 -12.14 7.89
N MET A 475 -26.91 -12.69 8.97
CA MET A 475 -28.15 -13.47 9.03
C MET A 475 -29.07 -12.94 10.11
N LEU A 476 -30.38 -13.04 9.91
CA LEU A 476 -31.37 -12.83 10.97
C LEU A 476 -31.43 -14.11 11.82
N ALA A 477 -31.21 -13.98 13.13
CA ALA A 477 -31.18 -15.10 14.06
C ALA A 477 -32.06 -14.80 15.29
N ALA A 478 -32.75 -15.83 15.78
CA ALA A 478 -33.54 -15.74 17.01
C ALA A 478 -32.67 -15.40 18.22
N GLN A 479 -33.25 -14.67 19.18
CA GLN A 479 -32.60 -14.25 20.41
C GLN A 479 -32.11 -15.46 21.22
N GLN A 480 -30.80 -15.50 21.49
CA GLN A 480 -30.11 -16.56 22.23
C GLN A 480 -28.75 -16.06 22.73
N ILE A 481 -27.90 -16.95 23.27
CA ILE A 481 -26.52 -16.56 23.61
C ILE A 481 -25.65 -16.61 22.37
N TYR A 482 -25.08 -15.45 22.01
CA TYR A 482 -24.15 -15.31 20.89
C TYR A 482 -22.69 -15.36 21.39
N GLY A 483 -21.86 -16.20 20.78
CA GLY A 483 -20.44 -16.29 21.10
C GLY A 483 -19.63 -15.05 20.70
N HIS A 484 -18.51 -14.83 21.37
CA HIS A 484 -17.64 -13.64 21.17
C HIS A 484 -17.06 -13.47 19.76
N LYS A 485 -17.10 -14.50 18.91
CA LYS A 485 -16.73 -14.42 17.48
C LYS A 485 -17.90 -14.04 16.58
N LEU A 486 -19.03 -13.65 17.17
CA LEU A 486 -20.17 -13.07 16.47
C LEU A 486 -20.27 -11.56 16.78
N VAL A 487 -20.64 -10.81 15.76
CA VAL A 487 -21.08 -9.41 15.86
C VAL A 487 -22.60 -9.42 15.82
N VAL A 488 -23.23 -8.86 16.86
CA VAL A 488 -24.67 -8.80 17.04
C VAL A 488 -25.13 -7.37 16.81
N PHE A 489 -26.03 -7.17 15.86
CA PHE A 489 -26.66 -5.88 15.59
C PHE A 489 -28.06 -5.88 16.21
N ALA A 490 -28.34 -4.93 17.10
CA ALA A 490 -29.62 -4.77 17.79
C ALA A 490 -30.69 -4.18 16.85
N THR A 491 -31.03 -4.93 15.81
CA THR A 491 -32.05 -4.61 14.81
C THR A 491 -32.59 -5.92 14.23
N GLU A 492 -33.90 -5.94 13.96
CA GLU A 492 -34.59 -7.00 13.21
C GLU A 492 -35.03 -6.53 11.81
N ARG A 493 -34.61 -5.32 11.43
CA ARG A 493 -35.09 -4.69 10.20
C ARG A 493 -34.40 -5.28 8.98
N LEU A 494 -35.20 -5.57 7.94
CA LEU A 494 -34.69 -6.19 6.71
C LEU A 494 -33.99 -5.20 5.78
N ASP A 495 -34.24 -3.90 5.90
CA ASP A 495 -33.43 -2.89 5.22
C ASP A 495 -32.01 -2.82 5.80
N ASP A 496 -31.84 -2.93 7.13
CA ASP A 496 -30.51 -3.08 7.75
C ASP A 496 -29.82 -4.36 7.24
N LEU A 497 -30.57 -5.46 7.05
CA LEU A 497 -30.03 -6.69 6.47
C LEU A 497 -29.51 -6.45 5.03
N ALA A 498 -30.27 -5.73 4.21
CA ALA A 498 -29.85 -5.35 2.86
C ALA A 498 -28.58 -4.49 2.89
N VAL A 499 -28.56 -3.44 3.72
CA VAL A 499 -27.42 -2.54 3.86
C VAL A 499 -26.17 -3.29 4.30
N LEU A 500 -26.26 -4.12 5.35
CA LEU A 500 -25.13 -4.89 5.87
C LEU A 500 -24.66 -5.99 4.91
N SER A 501 -25.53 -6.45 4.01
CA SER A 501 -25.17 -7.46 2.99
C SER A 501 -24.67 -6.83 1.68
N SER A 502 -24.74 -5.51 1.53
CA SER A 502 -24.32 -4.80 0.31
C SER A 502 -22.81 -4.83 0.10
N THR A 503 -22.41 -4.78 -1.17
CA THR A 503 -21.02 -4.54 -1.57
C THR A 503 -20.49 -3.23 -0.98
N VAL A 504 -21.34 -2.20 -0.87
CA VAL A 504 -21.01 -0.89 -0.28
C VAL A 504 -20.50 -1.04 1.15
N HIS A 505 -21.22 -1.78 1.99
CA HIS A 505 -20.80 -2.04 3.37
C HIS A 505 -19.59 -2.99 3.43
N GLN A 506 -19.59 -4.02 2.59
CA GLN A 506 -18.48 -4.99 2.53
C GLN A 506 -17.16 -4.29 2.16
N MET A 507 -17.16 -3.35 1.22
CA MET A 507 -15.99 -2.56 0.83
C MET A 507 -15.48 -1.68 1.97
N TRP A 508 -16.38 -1.04 2.73
CA TRP A 508 -16.03 -0.28 3.92
C TRP A 508 -15.35 -1.16 4.96
N ALA A 509 -15.93 -2.34 5.23
CA ALA A 509 -15.37 -3.34 6.14
C ALA A 509 -14.00 -3.84 5.69
N MET A 510 -13.79 -4.11 4.41
CA MET A 510 -12.49 -4.55 3.88
C MET A 510 -11.42 -3.45 3.90
N LYS A 511 -11.81 -2.18 3.75
CA LYS A 511 -10.87 -1.05 3.74
C LYS A 511 -10.43 -0.66 5.15
N TYR A 512 -11.37 -0.58 6.09
CA TYR A 512 -11.13 -0.03 7.43
C TYR A 512 -11.11 -1.08 8.56
N GLY A 513 -11.57 -2.30 8.28
CA GLY A 513 -11.37 -3.44 9.17
C GLY A 513 -9.95 -4.02 9.08
N SER A 514 -9.70 -5.06 9.87
CA SER A 514 -8.43 -5.79 9.84
C SER A 514 -8.57 -7.13 9.10
N SER A 515 -7.47 -7.87 8.96
CA SER A 515 -7.46 -9.18 8.28
C SER A 515 -6.61 -10.19 9.03
N MET A 516 -6.98 -11.46 8.93
CA MET A 516 -6.19 -12.60 9.38
C MET A 516 -5.99 -13.55 8.19
N ARG A 517 -4.76 -13.56 7.64
CA ARG A 517 -4.45 -14.26 6.37
C ARG A 517 -5.34 -13.74 5.23
N THR A 518 -6.28 -14.56 4.74
CA THR A 518 -7.23 -14.22 3.68
C THR A 518 -8.63 -13.87 4.21
N ASP A 519 -8.85 -13.99 5.53
CA ASP A 519 -10.13 -13.72 6.16
C ASP A 519 -10.19 -12.28 6.69
N PHE A 520 -11.33 -11.62 6.54
CA PHE A 520 -11.53 -10.29 7.10
C PHE A 520 -12.00 -10.36 8.54
N VAL A 521 -11.55 -9.42 9.37
CA VAL A 521 -11.93 -9.30 10.77
C VAL A 521 -12.78 -8.04 10.95
N TYR A 522 -14.06 -8.25 11.23
CA TYR A 522 -15.06 -7.22 11.45
C TYR A 522 -15.04 -6.75 12.91
N THR A 523 -14.46 -5.59 13.16
CA THR A 523 -14.51 -4.91 14.46
C THR A 523 -15.60 -3.84 14.43
N PRO A 524 -16.64 -3.90 15.29
CA PRO A 524 -17.71 -2.90 15.29
C PRO A 524 -17.24 -1.46 15.44
N SER A 525 -16.19 -1.20 16.21
CA SER A 525 -15.63 0.14 16.41
C SER A 525 -15.02 0.76 15.16
N ASP A 526 -14.43 -0.08 14.31
CA ASP A 526 -13.63 0.37 13.17
C ASP A 526 -14.49 0.40 11.90
N VAL A 527 -15.51 -0.47 11.85
CA VAL A 527 -16.38 -0.65 10.69
C VAL A 527 -17.76 -0.04 10.92
N PHE A 528 -18.57 -0.60 11.83
CA PHE A 528 -19.97 -0.18 11.95
C PHE A 528 -20.12 1.22 12.55
N LEU A 529 -19.35 1.55 13.60
CA LEU A 529 -19.43 2.86 14.22
C LEU A 529 -19.00 3.98 13.26
N THR A 530 -18.15 3.69 12.27
CA THR A 530 -17.67 4.66 11.30
C THR A 530 -18.47 4.68 10.00
N PHE A 531 -19.31 3.68 9.74
CA PHE A 531 -20.04 3.56 8.48
C PHE A 531 -21.20 4.57 8.39
N PRO A 532 -21.20 5.52 7.44
CA PRO A 532 -22.29 6.48 7.30
C PRO A 532 -23.50 5.80 6.65
N ARG A 533 -24.44 5.28 7.46
CA ARG A 533 -25.55 4.45 6.95
C ARG A 533 -26.46 5.22 5.98
N PRO A 534 -27.03 4.56 4.95
CA PRO A 534 -28.02 5.19 4.09
C PRO A 534 -29.34 5.36 4.82
N SER A 535 -30.21 6.23 4.30
CA SER A 535 -31.58 6.34 4.79
C SER A 535 -32.38 5.08 4.43
N CYS A 536 -33.31 4.68 5.30
CA CYS A 536 -34.27 3.62 4.98
C CYS A 536 -35.12 4.01 3.75
N SER A 537 -35.38 3.04 2.86
CA SER A 537 -36.34 3.16 1.77
C SER A 537 -37.15 1.88 1.63
N GLU A 538 -38.36 1.95 1.05
CA GLU A 538 -39.14 0.72 0.81
C GLU A 538 -38.42 -0.23 -0.15
N ARG A 539 -37.71 0.31 -1.14
CA ARG A 539 -36.89 -0.49 -2.06
C ARG A 539 -35.82 -1.31 -1.32
N LEU A 540 -35.14 -0.72 -0.33
CA LEU A 540 -34.18 -1.46 0.51
C LEU A 540 -34.86 -2.55 1.34
N LYS A 541 -36.04 -2.26 1.89
CA LYS A 541 -36.81 -3.21 2.69
C LYS A 541 -37.31 -4.39 1.84
N GLU A 542 -37.74 -4.14 0.61
CA GLU A 542 -38.10 -5.18 -0.37
C GLU A 542 -36.89 -6.04 -0.78
N ALA A 543 -35.76 -5.41 -1.09
CA ALA A 543 -34.52 -6.11 -1.41
C ALA A 543 -34.05 -6.99 -0.23
N GLY A 544 -34.15 -6.47 0.99
CA GLY A 544 -33.87 -7.20 2.22
C GLY A 544 -34.79 -8.39 2.47
N LYS A 545 -36.10 -8.24 2.19
CA LYS A 545 -37.07 -9.34 2.24
C LYS A 545 -36.76 -10.43 1.22
N ALA A 546 -36.41 -10.04 -0.01
CA ALA A 546 -36.02 -10.97 -1.06
C ALA A 546 -34.76 -11.74 -0.65
N LEU A 547 -33.73 -11.04 -0.17
CA LEU A 547 -32.51 -11.68 0.33
C LEU A 547 -32.81 -12.63 1.49
N HIS A 548 -33.57 -12.21 2.49
CA HIS A 548 -33.90 -13.06 3.64
C HIS A 548 -34.63 -14.33 3.22
N SER A 549 -35.68 -14.19 2.40
CA SER A 549 -36.57 -15.29 2.05
C SER A 549 -35.91 -16.27 1.07
N GLU A 550 -35.34 -15.75 -0.01
CA GLU A 550 -34.78 -16.59 -1.09
C GLU A 550 -33.45 -17.22 -0.69
N ARG A 551 -32.56 -16.47 -0.01
CA ARG A 551 -31.31 -17.05 0.49
C ARG A 551 -31.59 -18.19 1.46
N ARG A 552 -32.55 -18.02 2.37
CA ARG A 552 -32.92 -19.06 3.33
C ARG A 552 -33.54 -20.28 2.64
N GLU A 553 -34.44 -20.07 1.67
CA GLU A 553 -35.03 -21.16 0.87
C GLU A 553 -33.94 -21.96 0.15
N ILE A 554 -33.04 -21.27 -0.57
CA ILE A 554 -31.96 -21.89 -1.35
C ILE A 554 -31.01 -22.66 -0.43
N MET A 555 -30.60 -22.06 0.70
CA MET A 555 -29.73 -22.71 1.69
C MET A 555 -30.34 -24.02 2.17
N LEU A 556 -31.61 -23.99 2.60
CA LEU A 556 -32.29 -25.19 3.12
C LEU A 556 -32.53 -26.25 2.04
N ARG A 557 -33.03 -25.85 0.87
CA ARG A 557 -33.31 -26.78 -0.24
C ARG A 557 -32.05 -27.47 -0.76
N ARG A 558 -30.92 -26.77 -0.76
CA ARG A 558 -29.64 -27.28 -1.30
C ARG A 558 -28.69 -27.82 -0.25
N ASP A 559 -29.07 -27.80 1.03
CA ASP A 559 -28.20 -28.17 2.14
C ASP A 559 -26.87 -27.39 2.12
N LEU A 560 -26.96 -26.06 1.88
CA LEU A 560 -25.80 -25.17 1.82
C LEU A 560 -25.76 -24.23 3.02
N GLY A 561 -24.65 -24.27 3.77
CA GLY A 561 -24.29 -23.20 4.68
C GLY A 561 -23.97 -21.89 3.95
N LEU A 562 -23.96 -20.78 4.70
CA LEU A 562 -23.69 -19.44 4.19
C LEU A 562 -22.34 -19.36 3.44
N THR A 563 -21.28 -19.96 3.99
CA THR A 563 -19.96 -19.97 3.34
C THR A 563 -19.99 -20.72 2.01
N ALA A 564 -20.64 -21.88 1.96
CA ALA A 564 -20.73 -22.70 0.75
C ALA A 564 -21.51 -21.98 -0.37
N LEU A 565 -22.65 -21.37 -0.02
CA LEU A 565 -23.44 -20.59 -0.96
C LEU A 565 -22.63 -19.42 -1.55
N TYR A 566 -21.97 -18.62 -0.71
CA TYR A 566 -21.23 -17.46 -1.20
C TYR A 566 -19.92 -17.81 -1.90
N ASN A 567 -19.35 -19.01 -1.69
CA ASN A 567 -18.28 -19.51 -2.54
C ASN A 567 -18.79 -19.72 -3.98
N LEU A 568 -19.98 -20.31 -4.16
CA LEU A 568 -20.60 -20.45 -5.49
C LEU A 568 -20.94 -19.09 -6.12
N VAL A 569 -21.46 -18.15 -5.33
CA VAL A 569 -21.76 -16.78 -5.81
C VAL A 569 -20.50 -16.10 -6.34
N ASN A 570 -19.37 -16.28 -5.69
CA ASN A 570 -18.10 -15.66 -6.07
C ASN A 570 -17.31 -16.43 -7.14
N ASP A 571 -17.69 -17.65 -7.49
CA ASP A 571 -16.99 -18.48 -8.47
C ASP A 571 -17.31 -18.03 -9.92
N PRO A 572 -16.33 -17.59 -10.71
CA PRO A 572 -16.53 -17.21 -12.12
C PRO A 572 -16.90 -18.39 -13.02
N GLY A 573 -16.57 -19.62 -12.64
CA GLY A 573 -16.92 -20.84 -13.38
C GLY A 573 -18.41 -21.20 -13.30
N VAL A 574 -19.15 -20.65 -12.32
CA VAL A 574 -20.58 -20.91 -12.14
C VAL A 574 -21.40 -19.91 -12.94
N THR A 575 -21.87 -20.31 -14.13
CA THR A 575 -22.62 -19.44 -15.06
C THR A 575 -24.06 -19.88 -15.34
N SER A 576 -24.39 -21.16 -15.13
CA SER A 576 -25.69 -21.75 -15.49
C SER A 576 -26.58 -22.11 -14.28
N ASP A 577 -26.11 -21.89 -13.06
CA ASP A 577 -26.85 -22.17 -11.82
C ASP A 577 -27.85 -21.05 -11.54
N LYS A 578 -29.15 -21.36 -11.68
CA LYS A 578 -30.25 -20.40 -11.51
C LYS A 578 -30.32 -19.81 -10.10
N ASP A 579 -30.02 -20.59 -9.07
CA ASP A 579 -30.07 -20.13 -7.69
C ASP A 579 -28.92 -19.15 -7.43
N VAL A 580 -27.73 -19.45 -7.96
CA VAL A 580 -26.56 -18.56 -7.87
C VAL A 580 -26.82 -17.25 -8.64
N THR A 581 -27.35 -17.32 -9.86
CA THR A 581 -27.74 -16.14 -10.63
C THR A 581 -28.76 -15.31 -9.86
N ARG A 582 -29.77 -15.95 -9.24
CA ARG A 582 -30.77 -15.23 -8.45
C ARG A 582 -30.18 -14.49 -7.25
N ILE A 583 -29.26 -15.12 -6.53
CA ILE A 583 -28.56 -14.44 -5.43
C ILE A 583 -27.72 -13.27 -5.94
N ARG A 584 -27.03 -13.41 -7.09
CA ARG A 584 -26.29 -12.31 -7.73
C ARG A 584 -27.22 -11.15 -8.11
N ASP A 585 -28.38 -11.44 -8.69
CA ASP A 585 -29.39 -10.42 -9.05
C ASP A 585 -29.92 -9.68 -7.81
N ILE A 586 -30.16 -10.39 -6.70
CA ILE A 586 -30.56 -9.77 -5.43
C ILE A 586 -29.47 -8.83 -4.93
N HIS A 587 -28.18 -9.19 -5.02
CA HIS A 587 -27.08 -8.30 -4.62
C HIS A 587 -26.94 -7.08 -5.54
N VAL A 588 -27.16 -7.24 -6.84
CA VAL A 588 -27.20 -6.12 -7.79
C VAL A 588 -28.32 -5.14 -7.41
N GLU A 589 -29.49 -5.65 -7.05
CA GLU A 589 -30.63 -4.84 -6.60
C GLU A 589 -30.36 -4.17 -5.26
N ILE A 590 -29.78 -4.88 -4.28
CA ILE A 590 -29.37 -4.31 -2.99
C ILE A 590 -28.40 -3.16 -3.19
N ASP A 591 -27.32 -3.36 -3.96
CA ASP A 591 -26.32 -2.31 -4.18
C ASP A 591 -26.94 -1.09 -4.84
N SER A 592 -27.80 -1.31 -5.85
CA SER A 592 -28.54 -0.24 -6.53
C SER A 592 -29.48 0.52 -5.58
N ALA A 593 -30.19 -0.19 -4.70
CA ALA A 593 -31.09 0.40 -3.71
C ALA A 593 -30.34 1.17 -2.61
N VAL A 594 -29.16 0.68 -2.19
CA VAL A 594 -28.28 1.37 -1.24
C VAL A 594 -27.78 2.68 -1.86
N LEU A 595 -27.24 2.65 -3.09
CA LEU A 595 -26.76 3.86 -3.76
C LEU A 595 -27.88 4.88 -3.99
N ALA A 596 -29.07 4.42 -4.41
CA ALA A 596 -30.23 5.29 -4.56
C ALA A 596 -30.65 5.95 -3.23
N SER A 597 -30.46 5.27 -2.11
CA SER A 597 -30.76 5.80 -0.76
C SER A 597 -29.73 6.81 -0.25
N TYR A 598 -28.54 6.86 -0.86
CA TYR A 598 -27.58 7.97 -0.72
C TYR A 598 -27.80 9.09 -1.74
N GLY A 599 -28.66 8.89 -2.74
CA GLY A 599 -28.84 9.80 -3.87
C GLY A 599 -27.81 9.62 -5.01
N TRP A 600 -26.97 8.59 -4.97
CA TRP A 600 -25.89 8.35 -5.94
C TRP A 600 -26.36 7.53 -7.15
N ARG A 601 -27.34 8.05 -7.89
CA ARG A 601 -27.93 7.35 -9.06
C ARG A 601 -27.10 7.45 -10.35
N ASP A 602 -26.07 8.28 -10.33
CA ASP A 602 -25.13 8.52 -11.42
C ASP A 602 -24.04 7.44 -11.53
N LEU A 603 -23.86 6.61 -10.50
CA LEU A 603 -22.82 5.59 -10.48
C LEU A 603 -23.20 4.35 -11.29
N ARG A 604 -22.34 3.99 -12.24
CA ARG A 604 -22.40 2.73 -12.96
C ARG A 604 -21.61 1.67 -12.21
N LEU A 605 -22.31 0.67 -11.69
CA LEU A 605 -21.73 -0.37 -10.85
C LEU A 605 -20.97 -1.46 -11.64
N ASP A 606 -21.48 -1.81 -12.83
CA ASP A 606 -20.95 -2.85 -13.72
C ASP A 606 -20.51 -4.11 -12.95
N HIS A 607 -21.48 -4.75 -12.29
CA HIS A 607 -21.27 -5.98 -11.54
C HIS A 607 -20.67 -7.09 -12.41
N GLY A 608 -19.73 -7.83 -11.85
CA GLY A 608 -19.06 -8.94 -12.48
C GLY A 608 -18.01 -9.53 -11.56
N HIS A 609 -17.18 -10.43 -12.08
CA HIS A 609 -16.05 -10.96 -11.34
C HIS A 609 -14.87 -10.00 -11.45
N HIS A 610 -14.49 -9.41 -10.32
CA HIS A 610 -13.40 -8.45 -10.25
C HIS A 610 -12.44 -8.83 -9.12
N THR A 611 -11.15 -8.64 -9.34
CA THR A 611 -10.11 -8.91 -8.35
C THR A 611 -9.92 -7.70 -7.41
N TYR A 612 -9.74 -7.99 -6.13
CA TYR A 612 -9.35 -7.02 -5.10
C TYR A 612 -8.46 -7.69 -4.06
N ARG A 613 -7.28 -7.13 -3.78
CA ARG A 613 -6.31 -7.71 -2.81
C ARG A 613 -6.09 -9.21 -3.00
N LEU A 614 -5.85 -9.64 -4.25
CA LEU A 614 -5.64 -11.05 -4.65
C LEU A 614 -6.85 -11.98 -4.47
N MET A 615 -8.06 -11.44 -4.25
CA MET A 615 -9.31 -12.22 -4.24
C MET A 615 -10.22 -11.78 -5.38
N GLU A 616 -10.59 -12.72 -6.24
CA GLU A 616 -11.63 -12.55 -7.26
C GLU A 616 -13.00 -12.87 -6.68
N ARG A 617 -13.97 -11.98 -6.90
CA ARG A 617 -15.33 -12.08 -6.35
C ARG A 617 -16.35 -11.47 -7.30
N PHE A 618 -17.61 -11.90 -7.18
CA PHE A 618 -18.71 -11.20 -7.81
C PHE A 618 -18.97 -9.89 -7.04
N THR A 619 -18.65 -8.76 -7.64
CA THR A 619 -18.69 -7.44 -7.01
C THR A 619 -18.80 -6.33 -8.07
N VAL A 620 -18.77 -5.07 -7.67
CA VAL A 620 -18.78 -3.91 -8.59
C VAL A 620 -17.40 -3.67 -9.19
N ALA A 621 -17.35 -3.03 -10.36
CA ALA A 621 -16.11 -2.74 -11.05
C ALA A 621 -15.15 -1.88 -10.19
N PRO A 622 -13.81 -1.99 -10.38
CA PRO A 622 -12.82 -1.23 -9.61
C PRO A 622 -13.06 0.29 -9.59
N ARG A 623 -13.57 0.86 -10.69
CA ARG A 623 -13.95 2.28 -10.76
C ARG A 623 -15.05 2.65 -9.76
N ALA A 624 -16.10 1.83 -9.70
CA ALA A 624 -17.25 2.06 -8.85
C ALA A 624 -16.84 1.90 -7.38
N ARG A 625 -15.99 0.91 -7.07
CA ARG A 625 -15.42 0.70 -5.73
C ARG A 625 -14.77 1.97 -5.18
N VAL A 626 -13.94 2.61 -5.97
CA VAL A 626 -13.14 3.77 -5.55
C VAL A 626 -14.05 4.97 -5.32
N GLU A 627 -14.98 5.22 -6.22
CA GLU A 627 -15.95 6.31 -6.10
C GLU A 627 -16.91 6.10 -4.93
N ILE A 628 -17.39 4.87 -4.70
CA ILE A 628 -18.22 4.52 -3.53
C ILE A 628 -17.46 4.79 -2.25
N LEU A 629 -16.22 4.30 -2.12
CA LEU A 629 -15.40 4.50 -0.92
C LEU A 629 -15.08 5.98 -0.68
N ASP A 630 -14.88 6.75 -1.76
CA ASP A 630 -14.65 8.19 -1.67
C ASP A 630 -15.88 8.94 -1.14
N ARG A 631 -17.05 8.68 -1.75
CA ARG A 631 -18.31 9.30 -1.33
C ARG A 631 -18.71 8.89 0.08
N LEU A 632 -18.47 7.63 0.47
CA LEU A 632 -18.67 7.18 1.84
C LEU A 632 -17.75 7.92 2.81
N LEU A 633 -16.45 8.07 2.51
CA LEU A 633 -15.54 8.79 3.41
C LEU A 633 -15.92 10.27 3.52
N ARG A 634 -16.29 10.90 2.40
CA ARG A 634 -16.81 12.28 2.39
C ARG A 634 -18.06 12.41 3.26
N GLU A 635 -19.01 11.49 3.11
CA GLU A 635 -20.25 11.49 3.89
C GLU A 635 -19.99 11.26 5.38
N ASN A 636 -19.04 10.38 5.72
CA ASN A 636 -18.60 10.19 7.10
C ASN A 636 -18.04 11.49 7.68
N HIS A 637 -17.10 12.14 6.99
CA HIS A 637 -16.50 13.41 7.44
C HIS A 637 -17.55 14.52 7.58
N ARG A 638 -18.47 14.62 6.62
CA ARG A 638 -19.59 15.58 6.67
C ARG A 638 -20.46 15.36 7.92
N ARG A 639 -20.86 14.11 8.20
CA ARG A 639 -21.68 13.77 9.38
C ARG A 639 -20.94 13.95 10.70
N ALA A 640 -19.65 13.66 10.74
CA ALA A 640 -18.81 13.89 11.92
C ALA A 640 -18.70 15.39 12.22
N GLY A 641 -18.45 16.23 11.20
CA GLY A 641 -18.44 17.69 11.37
C GLY A 641 -19.74 18.27 11.90
N LEU A 642 -20.89 17.70 11.52
CA LEU A 642 -22.20 18.11 12.06
C LEU A 642 -22.41 17.71 13.54
N GLN A 643 -21.69 16.70 14.05
CA GLN A 643 -21.78 16.26 15.45
C GLN A 643 -20.97 17.14 16.40
N ASP A 644 -19.86 17.72 15.92
CA ASP A 644 -18.93 18.51 16.72
C ASP A 644 -19.28 20.02 16.79
N GLY A 645 -20.31 20.47 16.07
CA GLY A 645 -20.85 21.83 16.11
C GLY A 645 -20.85 22.52 14.74
N GLY A 646 -22.03 23.00 14.32
CA GLY A 646 -22.38 23.61 13.03
C GLY A 646 -21.24 24.26 12.22
N LEU A 647 -21.15 23.87 10.95
CA LEU A 647 -20.26 24.44 9.93
C LEU A 647 -20.32 25.97 9.94
N SER A 648 -19.16 26.64 9.89
CA SER A 648 -19.10 28.05 9.54
C SER A 648 -19.33 28.21 8.02
N ASP A 649 -19.97 29.31 7.62
CA ASP A 649 -20.38 29.63 6.23
C ASP A 649 -19.25 29.57 5.17
N GLN A 650 -17.98 29.42 5.58
CA GLN A 650 -16.86 29.24 4.66
C GLN A 650 -16.70 27.81 4.12
N GLN A 651 -17.32 26.80 4.75
CA GLN A 651 -17.21 25.40 4.30
C GLN A 651 -18.33 24.95 3.34
N GLU A 652 -19.48 25.64 3.31
CA GLU A 652 -20.57 25.32 2.36
C GLU A 652 -20.18 25.54 0.88
N GLY A 653 -19.19 26.40 0.60
CA GLY A 653 -18.70 26.67 -0.75
C GLY A 653 -17.92 25.54 -1.41
N LEU A 654 -17.46 24.55 -0.64
CA LEU A 654 -16.72 23.37 -1.12
C LEU A 654 -17.63 22.15 -1.37
N PHE A 655 -18.93 22.25 -1.06
CA PHE A 655 -19.89 21.14 -1.14
C PHE A 655 -21.00 21.35 -2.17
N LYS A 656 -20.87 22.34 -3.07
CA LYS A 656 -21.69 22.45 -4.29
C LYS A 656 -20.94 21.98 -5.52
#